data_AF-A0A369BAP0-F1
#
_entry.id   AF-A0A369BAP0-F1
#
_cell.length_a   1.000
_cell.length_b   1.000
_cell.length_c   1.000
_cell.angle_alpha   90.00
_cell.angle_beta   90.00
_cell.angle_gamma   90.00
#
_symmetry.space_group_name_H-M   'P 1'
#
loop_
_entity.id
_entity.type
_entity.pdbx_description
1 polymer ?
#
loop_
_entity_poly.entity_id
_entity_poly.type
_entity_poly.pdbx_seq_one_letter_code
_entity_poly.pdbx_strand_id
1 'polypeptide(L)'
;MGYHMFDQNGNNIPDANKLAQMLAEKFDVPVNGYYDLSKVSQYIEVKKKGRKELVSFIQECLVEAVPDKYMMWIPAIKWKAIFTTNYDNTIQKAYNLHESPLQNYVTITRSTGIKHFNSDFEVPIFHLHGALFEATSPDIIITQHDYVKYKDQRKMMFEQLKHYMAASCVLYIGYSHNDSNWNLVLSDIEEEFYPESPPLSYRVDPFTSEVDIEILRARNLVTIPQKFDDFVMDASIQIETNINHDSSIVTHESKIPSNLVSHYKENAVAVLRLLSSWEYLNQVNLSNAKPDVTSYVRGDKPSWDLVFNDTYFKRDIEEEVYFSILDYVTDTKKSVKNCIVSGSAGYGTTTLLMTLASRLVKDKAAEVYFHKTNLELREGDIFYALSLSSEKSVFFIDNASDHTQTIRNIIQQARESKKSVLLVLGDRINEWRQAKPTVTGDSFDILPLSDSEVEGLLDFLGRHNELNRLEYLTREHQIASIKRNYQRELLVAIREATENRKIEAIIEDEYYGIKDEFAKKVYSTVCCFNQHGALIRVELLAKLLDVTVIELFDRIKGFLDGVIVNECIDEMNGEYALRTRHRLIAGIVWDRCLEASNKDILIHQSLDHMNILHRVDKFAFESFIRSERFIDSLRTLESKIQFFEKACRKDPDNPYVRQHFARMYLREDIDTTALTLIEDAIKMNGKLRVLYHTKGYILHQMVQSSESEEIGKRRLLQSEDAYYTGLKMNSNDEYCYQGLAQLYLAWAKKVNDEEQRTVYIGKAENIINEGLKKVRNKEGLWIESANIDSFIRDHFARIRSLENAVANAPGSIIARYLLAKAYNLNNEFEKSKSILSILVRENPDEYRPSIEYAFTIIRAGGSLESAIAILSQSTLYGYSDPLFVATLGGLLFLNKEFTKAEDVFYESVKREFSNARMILFDPEDRLEKNFEYDAVVKYVGDRYSYLFIAGFPDIYCPSSKYHGLILKRDMRVRVTVAFTPLRPVIKKVSALMSTVQLNINVK
;
A
#
# COMPACT_ATOMS: atom_id res chain seq x y z
N MET A 1 -19.90 -23.55 32.89
CA MET A 1 -18.47 -23.68 32.49
C MET A 1 -17.52 -23.31 33.63
N GLY A 2 -17.61 -22.12 34.25
CA GLY A 2 -16.66 -21.72 35.32
C GLY A 2 -16.55 -22.67 36.54
N TYR A 3 -17.60 -23.44 36.86
CA TYR A 3 -17.57 -24.47 37.90
C TYR A 3 -16.61 -25.65 37.59
N HIS A 4 -16.21 -25.82 36.34
CA HIS A 4 -15.32 -26.89 35.86
C HIS A 4 -13.86 -26.44 35.77
N MET A 5 -13.52 -25.32 36.42
CA MET A 5 -12.18 -24.76 36.48
C MET A 5 -11.70 -24.80 37.93
N PHE A 6 -10.53 -25.39 38.15
CA PHE A 6 -10.01 -25.70 39.48
C PHE A 6 -8.65 -25.05 39.72
N ASP A 7 -8.35 -24.71 40.98
CA ASP A 7 -7.00 -24.35 41.42
C ASP A 7 -6.12 -25.62 41.58
N GLN A 8 -4.83 -25.45 41.90
CA GLN A 8 -3.91 -26.59 42.12
C GLN A 8 -4.34 -27.50 43.30
N ASN A 9 -5.19 -27.01 44.19
CA ASN A 9 -5.69 -27.75 45.35
C ASN A 9 -7.04 -28.45 45.06
N GLY A 10 -7.58 -28.33 43.85
CA GLY A 10 -8.85 -28.90 43.45
C GLY A 10 -10.09 -28.12 43.91
N ASN A 11 -9.95 -26.85 44.31
CA ASN A 11 -11.09 -25.98 44.61
C ASN A 11 -11.55 -25.22 43.37
N ASN A 12 -12.84 -24.90 43.30
CA ASN A 12 -13.38 -24.05 42.23
C ASN A 12 -12.75 -22.66 42.26
N ILE A 13 -12.39 -22.16 41.07
CA ILE A 13 -11.99 -20.76 40.89
C ILE A 13 -13.12 -19.80 41.30
N PRO A 14 -12.81 -18.54 41.67
CA PRO A 14 -13.85 -17.59 42.07
C PRO A 14 -14.77 -17.24 40.90
N ASP A 15 -16.08 -17.29 41.14
CA ASP A 15 -17.08 -16.69 40.25
C ASP A 15 -17.06 -15.15 40.37
N ALA A 16 -17.86 -14.45 39.57
CA ALA A 16 -17.88 -12.99 39.55
C ALA A 16 -18.19 -12.36 40.93
N ASN A 17 -19.05 -13.00 41.72
CA ASN A 17 -19.48 -12.50 43.03
C ASN A 17 -18.38 -12.73 44.08
N LYS A 18 -17.78 -13.92 44.10
CA LYS A 18 -16.64 -14.26 44.96
C LYS A 18 -15.40 -13.42 44.61
N LEU A 19 -15.16 -13.17 43.32
CA LEU A 19 -14.09 -12.28 42.87
C LEU A 19 -14.34 -10.84 43.33
N ALA A 20 -15.58 -10.35 43.26
CA ALA A 20 -15.95 -9.02 43.75
C ALA A 20 -15.78 -8.90 45.27
N GLN A 21 -16.11 -9.94 46.03
CA GLN A 21 -15.85 -10.01 47.46
C GLN A 21 -14.33 -9.97 47.77
N MET A 22 -13.54 -10.81 47.11
CA MET A 22 -12.08 -10.83 47.27
C MET A 22 -11.45 -9.48 46.94
N LEU A 23 -11.93 -8.81 45.89
CA LEU A 23 -11.50 -7.45 45.55
C LEU A 23 -11.91 -6.43 46.60
N ALA A 24 -13.13 -6.50 47.11
CA ALA A 24 -13.60 -5.58 48.14
C ALA A 24 -12.80 -5.74 49.44
N GLU A 25 -12.49 -6.97 49.85
CA GLU A 25 -11.66 -7.26 51.02
C GLU A 25 -10.21 -6.83 50.82
N LYS A 26 -9.60 -7.16 49.67
CA LYS A 26 -8.21 -6.81 49.36
C LYS A 26 -7.98 -5.30 49.29
N PHE A 27 -8.97 -4.55 48.77
CA PHE A 27 -8.85 -3.13 48.52
C PHE A 27 -9.67 -2.26 49.50
N ASP A 28 -10.20 -2.81 50.58
CA ASP A 28 -10.99 -2.09 51.60
C ASP A 28 -12.17 -1.29 51.01
N VAL A 29 -12.91 -1.90 50.07
CA VAL A 29 -14.05 -1.23 49.43
C VAL A 29 -15.25 -1.25 50.37
N PRO A 30 -15.88 -0.10 50.68
CA PRO A 30 -17.04 -0.04 51.55
C PRO A 30 -18.29 -0.52 50.82
N VAL A 31 -18.55 -1.83 50.87
CA VAL A 31 -19.73 -2.46 50.25
C VAL A 31 -20.71 -2.91 51.33
N ASN A 32 -21.99 -2.52 51.18
CA ASN A 32 -23.09 -2.99 52.03
C ASN A 32 -24.02 -3.89 51.19
N GLY A 33 -23.97 -5.20 51.39
CA GLY A 33 -24.84 -6.15 50.69
C GLY A 33 -24.18 -6.80 49.46
N TYR A 34 -24.88 -6.81 48.31
CA TYR A 34 -24.46 -7.53 47.10
C TYR A 34 -23.21 -6.91 46.45
N TYR A 35 -22.21 -7.75 46.16
CA TYR A 35 -20.94 -7.34 45.56
C TYR A 35 -21.02 -7.36 44.03
N ASP A 36 -21.37 -6.20 43.44
CA ASP A 36 -21.31 -6.02 41.99
C ASP A 36 -19.86 -5.83 41.53
N LEU A 37 -19.34 -6.79 40.77
CA LEU A 37 -17.96 -6.79 40.27
C LEU A 37 -17.60 -5.49 39.53
N SER A 38 -18.49 -5.01 38.66
CA SER A 38 -18.24 -3.82 37.84
C SER A 38 -18.12 -2.55 38.67
N LYS A 39 -18.96 -2.43 39.70
CA LYS A 39 -19.01 -1.28 40.61
C LYS A 39 -17.83 -1.31 41.59
N VAL A 40 -17.48 -2.47 42.12
CA VAL A 40 -16.31 -2.66 42.99
C VAL A 40 -15.03 -2.33 42.22
N SER A 41 -14.87 -2.86 41.01
CA SER A 41 -13.73 -2.55 40.14
C SER A 41 -13.67 -1.07 39.76
N GLN A 42 -14.80 -0.45 39.42
CA GLN A 42 -14.87 1.00 39.14
C GLN A 42 -14.44 1.84 40.35
N TYR A 43 -14.85 1.46 41.55
CA TYR A 43 -14.46 2.14 42.78
C TYR A 43 -12.93 2.07 42.98
N ILE A 44 -12.34 0.89 42.81
CA ILE A 44 -10.89 0.67 42.94
C ILE A 44 -10.12 1.58 41.97
N GLU A 45 -10.55 1.66 40.70
CA GLU A 45 -9.90 2.54 39.73
C GLU A 45 -9.97 4.02 40.09
N VAL A 46 -11.15 4.50 40.52
CA VAL A 46 -11.37 5.93 40.85
C VAL A 46 -10.62 6.34 42.11
N LYS A 47 -10.68 5.52 43.17
CA LYS A 47 -10.13 5.88 44.49
C LYS A 47 -8.64 5.59 44.63
N LYS A 48 -8.14 4.50 44.03
CA LYS A 48 -6.76 4.05 44.19
C LYS A 48 -5.86 4.28 42.97
N LYS A 49 -6.39 4.81 41.85
CA LYS A 49 -5.65 5.03 40.58
C LYS A 49 -4.90 3.77 40.09
N GLY A 50 -5.47 2.59 40.33
CA GLY A 50 -4.72 1.33 40.29
C GLY A 50 -5.27 0.27 39.34
N ARG A 51 -5.58 0.58 38.06
CA ARG A 51 -5.98 -0.47 37.08
C ARG A 51 -4.93 -1.59 36.98
N LYS A 52 -3.65 -1.22 37.06
CA LYS A 52 -2.54 -2.19 37.06
C LYS A 52 -2.61 -3.13 38.27
N GLU A 53 -2.86 -2.60 39.47
CA GLU A 53 -2.96 -3.40 40.71
C GLU A 53 -4.22 -4.29 40.71
N LEU A 54 -5.35 -3.74 40.23
CA LEU A 54 -6.60 -4.48 40.03
C LEU A 54 -6.36 -5.70 39.12
N VAL A 55 -5.77 -5.47 37.95
CA VAL A 55 -5.46 -6.51 36.97
C VAL A 55 -4.48 -7.54 37.54
N SER A 56 -3.42 -7.11 38.22
CA SER A 56 -2.43 -8.02 38.82
C SER A 56 -3.05 -8.94 39.87
N PHE A 57 -3.96 -8.42 40.72
CA PHE A 57 -4.64 -9.26 41.70
C PHE A 57 -5.59 -10.28 41.05
N ILE A 58 -6.29 -9.89 39.99
CA ILE A 58 -7.15 -10.82 39.24
C ILE A 58 -6.30 -11.89 38.54
N GLN A 59 -5.13 -11.52 37.99
CA GLN A 59 -4.16 -12.48 37.44
C GLN A 59 -3.74 -13.50 38.49
N GLU A 60 -3.37 -13.05 39.70
CA GLU A 60 -3.00 -13.94 40.81
C GLU A 60 -4.13 -14.93 41.16
N CYS A 61 -5.38 -14.48 41.14
CA CYS A 61 -6.54 -15.33 41.45
C CYS A 61 -6.80 -16.41 40.38
N LEU A 62 -6.40 -16.18 39.12
CA LEU A 62 -6.78 -17.03 37.99
C LEU A 62 -5.59 -17.77 37.34
N VAL A 63 -4.34 -17.47 37.72
CA VAL A 63 -3.14 -18.04 37.09
C VAL A 63 -3.08 -19.56 37.23
N GLU A 64 -3.58 -20.07 38.36
CA GLU A 64 -3.60 -21.49 38.69
C GLU A 64 -4.84 -22.22 38.17
N ALA A 65 -5.73 -21.58 37.42
CA ALA A 65 -6.92 -22.23 36.88
C ALA A 65 -6.53 -23.37 35.91
N VAL A 66 -7.03 -24.57 36.15
CA VAL A 66 -6.82 -25.77 35.32
C VAL A 66 -8.17 -26.31 34.86
N PRO A 67 -8.31 -26.76 33.60
CA PRO A 67 -9.54 -27.40 33.12
C PRO A 67 -9.72 -28.77 33.76
N ASP A 68 -10.97 -29.16 33.99
CA ASP A 68 -11.29 -30.53 34.39
C ASP A 68 -11.45 -31.48 33.20
N LYS A 69 -11.75 -32.75 33.50
CA LYS A 69 -11.94 -33.79 32.47
C LYS A 69 -13.08 -33.49 31.49
N TYR A 70 -14.09 -32.72 31.87
CA TYR A 70 -15.22 -32.38 30.99
C TYR A 70 -14.85 -31.23 30.06
N MET A 71 -14.03 -30.28 30.50
CA MET A 71 -13.49 -29.24 29.62
C MET A 71 -12.55 -29.80 28.54
N MET A 72 -11.94 -30.97 28.76
CA MET A 72 -11.15 -31.67 27.75
C MET A 72 -11.98 -32.13 26.54
N TRP A 73 -13.31 -32.10 26.61
CA TRP A 73 -14.19 -32.32 25.46
C TRP A 73 -14.09 -31.21 24.39
N ILE A 74 -13.76 -29.98 24.80
CA ILE A 74 -13.67 -28.84 23.87
C ILE A 74 -12.63 -29.10 22.77
N PRO A 75 -11.35 -29.44 23.07
CA PRO A 75 -10.35 -29.74 22.04
C PRO A 75 -10.61 -31.04 21.26
N ALA A 76 -11.53 -31.90 21.72
CA ALA A 76 -11.93 -33.13 21.05
C ALA A 76 -12.96 -32.91 19.92
N ILE A 77 -13.40 -31.66 19.69
CA ILE A 77 -14.37 -31.29 18.66
C ILE A 77 -13.78 -30.26 17.71
N LYS A 78 -14.13 -30.34 16.42
CA LYS A 78 -13.82 -29.32 15.42
C LYS A 78 -14.79 -28.15 15.54
N TRP A 79 -14.30 -26.99 15.96
CA TRP A 79 -15.06 -25.74 16.09
C TRP A 79 -14.70 -24.78 14.95
N LYS A 80 -15.70 -24.04 14.45
CA LYS A 80 -15.44 -22.93 13.52
C LYS A 80 -14.78 -21.72 14.21
N ALA A 81 -15.24 -21.42 15.41
CA ALA A 81 -14.70 -20.37 16.28
C ALA A 81 -15.20 -20.58 17.71
N ILE A 82 -14.41 -20.14 18.69
CA ILE A 82 -14.80 -20.11 20.11
C ILE A 82 -14.82 -18.65 20.55
N PHE A 83 -15.94 -18.21 21.10
CA PHE A 83 -16.09 -16.87 21.68
C PHE A 83 -16.22 -16.99 23.20
N THR A 84 -15.45 -16.21 23.94
CA THR A 84 -15.48 -16.20 25.39
C THR A 84 -15.47 -14.77 25.95
N THR A 85 -16.23 -14.58 27.02
CA THR A 85 -16.22 -13.38 27.85
C THR A 85 -15.34 -13.54 29.10
N ASN A 86 -14.75 -14.72 29.28
CA ASN A 86 -13.83 -14.97 30.39
C ASN A 86 -12.44 -14.41 30.10
N TYR A 87 -11.74 -13.98 31.16
CA TYR A 87 -10.41 -13.39 31.06
C TYR A 87 -9.27 -14.41 31.20
N ASP A 88 -9.57 -15.62 31.68
CA ASP A 88 -8.60 -16.69 31.92
C ASP A 88 -8.12 -17.37 30.63
N ASN A 89 -7.14 -18.25 30.76
CA ASN A 89 -6.60 -19.06 29.66
C ASN A 89 -6.93 -20.55 29.78
N THR A 90 -8.01 -20.92 30.50
CA THR A 90 -8.34 -22.31 30.80
C THR A 90 -8.71 -23.11 29.55
N ILE A 91 -9.39 -22.48 28.58
CA ILE A 91 -9.68 -23.11 27.28
C ILE A 91 -8.36 -23.43 26.55
N GLN A 92 -7.42 -22.48 26.51
CA GLN A 92 -6.10 -22.67 25.90
C GLN A 92 -5.30 -23.76 26.63
N LYS A 93 -5.36 -23.80 27.97
CA LYS A 93 -4.76 -24.87 28.76
C LYS A 93 -5.38 -26.23 28.42
N ALA A 94 -6.69 -26.32 28.16
CA ALA A 94 -7.32 -27.55 27.73
C ALA A 94 -6.74 -28.05 26.40
N TYR A 95 -6.56 -27.17 25.41
CA TYR A 95 -5.89 -27.54 24.15
C TYR A 95 -4.42 -27.98 24.37
N ASN A 96 -3.67 -27.29 25.23
CA ASN A 96 -2.27 -27.64 25.51
C ASN A 96 -2.10 -28.96 26.27
N LEU A 97 -3.07 -29.33 27.10
CA LEU A 97 -3.05 -30.56 27.91
C LEU A 97 -3.64 -31.76 27.18
N HIS A 98 -4.36 -31.55 26.08
CA HIS A 98 -5.02 -32.64 25.34
C HIS A 98 -3.99 -33.40 24.50
N GLU A 99 -3.97 -34.73 24.57
CA GLU A 99 -2.96 -35.55 23.89
C GLU A 99 -3.07 -35.48 22.36
N SER A 100 -4.28 -35.33 21.81
CA SER A 100 -4.54 -35.28 20.37
C SER A 100 -5.73 -34.36 20.03
N PRO A 101 -5.57 -33.02 20.16
CA PRO A 101 -6.64 -32.08 19.84
C PRO A 101 -6.94 -32.09 18.33
N LEU A 102 -8.20 -31.95 17.93
CA LEU A 102 -8.58 -31.93 16.51
C LEU A 102 -8.13 -30.64 15.79
N GLN A 103 -7.93 -29.55 16.53
CA GLN A 103 -7.42 -28.27 16.04
C GLN A 103 -6.42 -27.67 17.04
N ASN A 104 -5.45 -26.90 16.55
CA ASN A 104 -4.64 -25.99 17.35
C ASN A 104 -5.43 -24.70 17.61
N TYR A 105 -5.17 -23.98 18.70
CA TYR A 105 -5.88 -22.73 18.97
C TYR A 105 -5.08 -21.50 18.54
N VAL A 106 -5.80 -20.45 18.15
CA VAL A 106 -5.25 -19.10 17.94
C VAL A 106 -6.01 -18.11 18.81
N THR A 107 -5.34 -17.56 19.83
CA THR A 107 -5.95 -16.60 20.75
C THR A 107 -6.07 -15.22 20.09
N ILE A 108 -7.26 -14.63 20.13
CA ILE A 108 -7.58 -13.30 19.60
C ILE A 108 -8.18 -12.47 20.73
N THR A 109 -7.47 -11.43 21.17
CA THR A 109 -7.87 -10.57 22.29
C THR A 109 -8.25 -9.16 21.86
N ARG A 110 -7.83 -8.75 20.66
CA ARG A 110 -8.03 -7.44 20.06
C ARG A 110 -8.24 -7.56 18.56
N SER A 111 -8.89 -6.56 17.97
CA SER A 111 -9.02 -6.41 16.51
C SER A 111 -7.66 -6.43 15.79
N THR A 112 -6.62 -5.86 16.41
CA THR A 112 -5.28 -5.74 15.81
C THR A 112 -4.42 -7.01 15.92
N GLY A 113 -4.82 -7.96 16.77
CA GLY A 113 -4.05 -9.17 17.11
C GLY A 113 -4.39 -10.40 16.28
N ILE A 114 -5.27 -10.30 15.29
CA ILE A 114 -5.67 -11.45 14.47
C ILE A 114 -4.50 -11.94 13.62
N LYS A 115 -4.10 -13.18 13.88
CA LYS A 115 -3.19 -13.94 13.04
C LYS A 115 -4.01 -14.73 12.02
N HIS A 116 -3.44 -14.93 10.84
CA HIS A 116 -4.03 -15.87 9.88
C HIS A 116 -4.07 -17.26 10.51
N PHE A 117 -5.23 -17.90 10.49
CA PHE A 117 -5.41 -19.27 10.95
C PHE A 117 -6.15 -20.08 9.89
N ASN A 118 -5.76 -21.34 9.71
CA ASN A 118 -6.45 -22.25 8.81
C ASN A 118 -7.62 -22.90 9.56
N SER A 119 -8.87 -22.56 9.22
CA SER A 119 -10.08 -23.07 9.88
C SER A 119 -10.20 -24.59 9.90
N ASP A 120 -9.47 -25.31 9.04
CA ASP A 120 -9.46 -26.77 9.07
C ASP A 120 -8.68 -27.38 10.23
N PHE A 121 -7.67 -26.67 10.73
CA PHE A 121 -6.74 -27.19 11.75
C PHE A 121 -6.52 -26.23 12.90
N GLU A 122 -6.98 -25.00 12.77
CA GLU A 122 -6.83 -23.96 13.76
C GLU A 122 -8.21 -23.40 14.09
N VAL A 123 -8.44 -23.20 15.38
CA VAL A 123 -9.66 -22.59 15.90
C VAL A 123 -9.33 -21.24 16.52
N PRO A 124 -10.00 -20.15 16.08
CA PRO A 124 -9.83 -18.87 16.72
C PRO A 124 -10.59 -18.84 18.06
N ILE A 125 -9.91 -18.41 19.11
CA ILE A 125 -10.50 -18.16 20.43
C ILE A 125 -10.56 -16.66 20.66
N PHE A 126 -11.76 -16.08 20.48
CA PHE A 126 -12.02 -14.65 20.66
C PHE A 126 -12.36 -14.33 22.11
N HIS A 127 -11.48 -13.56 22.77
CA HIS A 127 -11.75 -12.99 24.09
C HIS A 127 -12.43 -11.63 23.94
N LEU A 128 -13.76 -11.63 23.89
CA LEU A 128 -14.56 -10.42 23.68
C LEU A 128 -14.32 -9.39 24.78
N HIS A 129 -14.12 -9.85 26.01
CA HIS A 129 -13.81 -8.99 27.16
C HIS A 129 -12.32 -8.89 27.51
N GLY A 130 -11.43 -9.31 26.60
CA GLY A 130 -9.98 -9.30 26.81
C GLY A 130 -9.45 -10.51 27.57
N ALA A 131 -8.13 -10.68 27.59
CA ALA A 131 -7.46 -11.79 28.24
C ALA A 131 -6.38 -11.29 29.21
N LEU A 132 -6.24 -11.96 30.35
CA LEU A 132 -5.29 -11.56 31.41
C LEU A 132 -3.84 -11.96 31.12
N PHE A 133 -3.61 -13.05 30.41
CA PHE A 133 -2.29 -13.70 30.32
C PHE A 133 -1.54 -13.38 29.02
N GLU A 134 -1.81 -12.23 28.40
CA GLU A 134 -1.16 -11.79 27.17
C GLU A 134 0.00 -10.81 27.44
N ALA A 135 1.10 -10.94 26.69
CA ALA A 135 2.38 -10.27 26.97
C ALA A 135 2.39 -8.74 26.75
N THR A 136 1.45 -8.19 25.97
CA THR A 136 1.52 -6.80 25.48
C THR A 136 0.62 -5.82 26.23
N SER A 137 -0.51 -6.26 26.81
CA SER A 137 -1.28 -5.58 27.89
C SER A 137 -2.67 -6.24 28.01
N PRO A 138 -3.07 -6.73 29.19
CA PRO A 138 -4.40 -7.33 29.42
C PRO A 138 -5.48 -6.24 29.49
N ASP A 139 -5.93 -5.80 28.32
CA ASP A 139 -7.04 -4.86 28.18
C ASP A 139 -8.36 -5.59 28.43
N ILE A 140 -8.67 -5.84 29.70
CA ILE A 140 -9.90 -6.53 30.13
C ILE A 140 -11.07 -5.55 30.33
N ILE A 141 -12.31 -5.96 30.04
CA ILE A 141 -13.51 -5.15 30.30
C ILE A 141 -14.07 -5.53 31.67
N ILE A 142 -13.89 -4.70 32.69
CA ILE A 142 -14.36 -5.03 34.04
C ILE A 142 -15.10 -3.90 34.74
N THR A 143 -14.80 -2.64 34.45
CA THR A 143 -15.45 -1.50 35.11
C THR A 143 -16.72 -1.04 34.39
N GLN A 144 -17.59 -0.30 35.09
CA GLN A 144 -18.79 0.29 34.48
C GLN A 144 -18.47 1.16 33.27
N HIS A 145 -17.37 1.93 33.33
CA HIS A 145 -16.93 2.75 32.22
C HIS A 145 -16.43 1.92 31.02
N ASP A 146 -15.78 0.79 31.26
CA ASP A 146 -15.37 -0.13 30.19
C ASP A 146 -16.62 -0.66 29.45
N TYR A 147 -17.64 -1.09 30.19
CA TYR A 147 -18.90 -1.58 29.63
C TYR A 147 -19.70 -0.53 28.82
N VAL A 148 -19.41 0.77 28.96
CA VAL A 148 -20.02 1.80 28.11
C VAL A 148 -19.22 2.00 26.82
N LYS A 149 -17.89 1.96 26.88
CA LYS A 149 -17.01 2.31 25.75
C LYS A 149 -16.60 1.13 24.87
N TYR A 150 -16.73 -0.10 25.35
CA TYR A 150 -16.15 -1.26 24.67
C TYR A 150 -16.78 -1.57 23.31
N LYS A 151 -18.08 -1.30 23.11
CA LYS A 151 -18.78 -1.61 21.85
C LYS A 151 -18.14 -0.87 20.67
N ASP A 152 -17.70 0.38 20.88
CA ASP A 152 -17.02 1.18 19.85
C ASP A 152 -15.59 0.68 19.60
N GLN A 153 -14.85 0.33 20.65
CA GLN A 153 -13.44 -0.09 20.55
C GLN A 153 -13.27 -1.50 20.00
N ARG A 154 -14.23 -2.39 20.25
CA ARG A 154 -14.18 -3.82 19.86
C ARG A 154 -15.23 -4.19 18.83
N LYS A 155 -15.85 -3.19 18.18
CA LYS A 155 -16.91 -3.38 17.18
C LYS A 155 -16.59 -4.51 16.21
N MET A 156 -15.37 -4.55 15.66
CA MET A 156 -14.96 -5.56 14.69
C MET A 156 -14.97 -7.00 15.24
N MET A 157 -14.65 -7.21 16.51
CA MET A 157 -14.73 -8.55 17.13
C MET A 157 -16.19 -9.00 17.32
N PHE A 158 -17.07 -8.07 17.67
CA PHE A 158 -18.51 -8.34 17.73
C PHE A 158 -19.09 -8.58 16.34
N GLU A 159 -18.65 -7.86 15.31
CA GLU A 159 -19.03 -8.13 13.92
C GLU A 159 -18.57 -9.52 13.45
N GLN A 160 -17.42 -10.01 13.91
CA GLN A 160 -17.04 -11.42 13.68
C GLN A 160 -17.99 -12.38 14.37
N LEU A 161 -18.32 -12.16 15.66
CA LEU A 161 -19.31 -12.98 16.35
C LEU A 161 -20.63 -13.01 15.54
N LYS A 162 -21.16 -11.85 15.15
CA LYS A 162 -22.36 -11.76 14.32
C LYS A 162 -22.23 -12.54 13.01
N HIS A 163 -21.10 -12.41 12.31
CA HIS A 163 -20.84 -13.15 11.07
C HIS A 163 -20.88 -14.67 11.29
N TYR A 164 -20.24 -15.18 12.35
CA TYR A 164 -20.29 -16.62 12.67
C TYR A 164 -21.68 -17.08 13.11
N MET A 165 -22.40 -16.25 13.90
CA MET A 165 -23.78 -16.51 14.30
C MET A 165 -24.73 -16.55 13.09
N ALA A 166 -24.46 -15.72 12.08
CA ALA A 166 -25.22 -15.68 10.84
C ALA A 166 -24.96 -16.91 9.96
N ALA A 167 -23.72 -17.39 9.93
CA ALA A 167 -23.29 -18.47 9.04
C ALA A 167 -23.37 -19.88 9.66
N SER A 168 -23.62 -20.00 10.97
CA SER A 168 -23.46 -21.26 11.71
C SER A 168 -24.39 -21.38 12.92
N CYS A 169 -24.69 -22.62 13.30
CA CYS A 169 -25.31 -22.94 14.59
C CYS A 169 -24.36 -22.61 15.75
N VAL A 170 -24.88 -21.98 16.80
CA VAL A 170 -24.11 -21.58 17.99
C VAL A 170 -24.48 -22.45 19.18
N LEU A 171 -23.47 -22.83 19.99
CA LEU A 171 -23.67 -23.50 21.27
C LEU A 171 -23.27 -22.55 22.42
N TYR A 172 -24.26 -22.12 23.20
CA TYR A 172 -24.05 -21.26 24.37
C TYR A 172 -23.88 -22.09 25.63
N ILE A 173 -22.78 -21.86 26.36
CA ILE A 173 -22.49 -22.54 27.63
C ILE A 173 -22.16 -21.50 28.70
N GLY A 174 -22.90 -21.53 29.81
CA GLY A 174 -22.59 -20.69 30.98
C GLY A 174 -23.06 -19.23 30.90
N TYR A 175 -23.96 -18.90 29.96
CA TYR A 175 -24.61 -17.59 29.88
C TYR A 175 -25.98 -17.59 30.58
N SER A 176 -26.23 -16.59 31.40
CA SER A 176 -27.54 -16.36 32.02
C SER A 176 -28.48 -15.64 31.05
N HIS A 177 -29.76 -16.02 31.04
CA HIS A 177 -30.79 -15.32 30.25
C HIS A 177 -30.88 -13.82 30.63
N ASN A 178 -30.54 -13.47 31.86
CA ASN A 178 -30.60 -12.09 32.37
C ASN A 178 -29.33 -11.27 32.05
N ASP A 179 -28.37 -11.82 31.32
CA ASP A 179 -27.18 -11.07 30.90
C ASP A 179 -27.57 -10.01 29.84
N SER A 180 -27.40 -8.74 30.18
CA SER A 180 -27.78 -7.63 29.32
C SER A 180 -26.91 -7.52 28.07
N ASN A 181 -25.63 -7.87 28.14
CA ASN A 181 -24.73 -7.83 26.98
C ASN A 181 -25.11 -8.92 25.97
N TRP A 182 -25.41 -10.12 26.46
CA TRP A 182 -25.85 -11.23 25.62
C TRP A 182 -27.18 -10.94 24.93
N ASN A 183 -28.15 -10.37 25.65
CA ASN A 183 -29.44 -9.98 25.06
C ASN A 183 -29.29 -8.90 23.98
N LEU A 184 -28.40 -7.92 24.19
CA LEU A 184 -28.12 -6.88 23.19
C LEU A 184 -27.53 -7.48 21.90
N VAL A 185 -26.56 -8.40 22.01
CA VAL A 185 -25.97 -9.05 20.83
C VAL A 185 -27.00 -9.86 20.06
N LEU A 186 -27.86 -10.60 20.77
CA LEU A 186 -28.95 -11.34 20.13
C LEU A 186 -29.94 -10.42 19.42
N SER A 187 -30.37 -9.33 20.08
CA SER A 187 -31.30 -8.37 19.47
C SER A 187 -30.70 -7.67 18.25
N ASP A 188 -29.42 -7.29 18.29
CA ASP A 188 -28.71 -6.71 17.15
C ASP A 188 -28.73 -7.67 15.94
N ILE A 189 -28.57 -8.98 16.18
CA ILE A 189 -28.57 -10.00 15.12
C ILE A 189 -29.99 -10.24 14.60
N GLU A 190 -30.99 -10.28 15.47
CA GLU A 190 -32.40 -10.40 15.06
C GLU A 190 -32.83 -9.23 14.17
N GLU A 191 -32.36 -8.01 14.47
CA GLU A 191 -32.61 -6.84 13.64
C GLU A 191 -31.93 -6.94 12.27
N GLU A 192 -30.69 -7.44 12.22
CA GLU A 192 -29.95 -7.67 10.96
C GLU A 192 -30.58 -8.77 10.08
N PHE A 193 -31.21 -9.78 10.69
CA PHE A 193 -31.86 -10.88 9.98
C PHE A 193 -33.29 -10.55 9.52
N TYR A 194 -33.89 -9.47 10.02
CA TYR A 194 -35.27 -9.12 9.71
C TYR A 194 -35.52 -8.96 8.20
N PRO A 195 -36.58 -9.56 7.61
CA PRO A 195 -37.71 -10.24 8.26
C PRO A 195 -37.49 -11.74 8.54
N GLU A 196 -36.36 -12.31 8.15
CA GLU A 196 -36.00 -13.69 8.44
C GLU A 196 -35.56 -13.85 9.91
N SER A 197 -35.40 -15.11 10.34
CA SER A 197 -34.92 -15.42 11.69
C SER A 197 -33.49 -15.96 11.63
N PRO A 198 -32.66 -15.68 12.65
CA PRO A 198 -31.31 -16.20 12.71
C PRO A 198 -31.29 -17.74 12.73
N PRO A 199 -30.15 -18.37 12.36
CA PRO A 199 -30.00 -19.82 12.41
C PRO A 199 -30.30 -20.41 13.79
N LEU A 200 -30.85 -21.63 13.80
CA LEU A 200 -31.12 -22.38 15.01
C LEU A 200 -29.85 -22.51 15.86
N SER A 201 -29.95 -22.15 17.13
CA SER A 201 -28.86 -22.22 18.10
C SER A 201 -29.29 -22.96 19.36
N TYR A 202 -28.33 -23.45 20.15
CA TYR A 202 -28.56 -24.24 21.35
C TYR A 202 -27.90 -23.62 22.58
N ARG A 203 -28.56 -23.71 23.73
CA ARG A 203 -28.05 -23.20 25.00
C ARG A 203 -28.11 -24.28 26.07
N VAL A 204 -27.02 -24.54 26.77
CA VAL A 204 -26.97 -25.52 27.88
C VAL A 204 -27.10 -24.77 29.20
N ASP A 205 -28.23 -24.93 29.88
CA ASP A 205 -28.50 -24.33 31.19
C ASP A 205 -29.54 -25.13 31.99
N PRO A 206 -29.18 -25.70 33.16
CA PRO A 206 -30.09 -26.50 33.97
C PRO A 206 -31.14 -25.68 34.73
N PHE A 207 -31.04 -24.34 34.79
CA PHE A 207 -31.86 -23.49 35.65
C PHE A 207 -32.82 -22.55 34.89
N THR A 208 -33.00 -22.74 33.58
CA THR A 208 -33.91 -21.89 32.79
C THR A 208 -35.37 -22.23 33.12
N SER A 209 -36.19 -21.19 33.36
CA SER A 209 -37.62 -21.38 33.66
C SER A 209 -38.40 -21.85 32.43
N GLU A 210 -39.53 -22.54 32.62
CA GLU A 210 -40.39 -22.98 31.49
C GLU A 210 -40.85 -21.81 30.60
N VAL A 211 -41.08 -20.63 31.21
CA VAL A 211 -41.44 -19.40 30.49
C VAL A 211 -40.30 -18.94 29.60
N ASP A 212 -39.08 -18.89 30.14
CA ASP A 212 -37.90 -18.44 29.39
C ASP A 212 -37.52 -19.42 28.27
N ILE A 213 -37.74 -20.74 28.47
CA ILE A 213 -37.55 -21.75 27.42
C ILE A 213 -38.42 -21.42 26.20
N GLU A 214 -39.68 -21.07 26.41
CA GLU A 214 -40.61 -20.77 25.31
C GLU A 214 -40.27 -19.42 24.64
N ILE A 215 -39.87 -18.40 25.42
CA ILE A 215 -39.40 -17.11 24.89
C ILE A 215 -38.16 -17.31 24.01
N LEU A 216 -37.18 -18.09 24.47
CA LEU A 216 -35.96 -18.35 23.72
C LEU A 216 -36.22 -19.21 22.47
N ARG A 217 -37.15 -20.17 22.54
CA ARG A 217 -37.56 -20.97 21.39
C ARG A 217 -38.16 -20.11 20.28
N ALA A 218 -38.95 -19.08 20.63
CA ALA A 218 -39.49 -18.12 19.66
C ALA A 218 -38.39 -17.29 18.96
N ARG A 219 -37.21 -17.21 19.56
CA ARG A 219 -36.00 -16.54 19.03
C ARG A 219 -35.02 -17.52 18.36
N ASN A 220 -35.48 -18.71 17.95
CA ASN A 220 -34.65 -19.80 17.41
C ASN A 220 -33.50 -20.25 18.33
N LEU A 221 -33.67 -20.12 19.65
CA LEU A 221 -32.71 -20.61 20.65
C LEU A 221 -33.32 -21.73 21.50
N VAL A 222 -32.82 -22.95 21.30
CA VAL A 222 -33.28 -24.12 22.05
C VAL A 222 -32.46 -24.31 23.32
N THR A 223 -33.12 -24.28 24.47
CA THR A 223 -32.48 -24.57 25.76
C THR A 223 -32.46 -26.08 26.02
N ILE A 224 -31.28 -26.61 26.33
CA ILE A 224 -31.01 -27.96 26.80
C ILE A 224 -30.88 -27.88 28.34
N PRO A 225 -31.87 -28.38 29.10
CA PRO A 225 -31.94 -28.23 30.55
C PRO A 225 -31.04 -29.24 31.27
N GLN A 226 -29.74 -29.19 31.01
CA GLN A 226 -28.73 -30.08 31.57
C GLN A 226 -27.56 -29.28 32.14
N LYS A 227 -26.82 -29.87 33.09
CA LYS A 227 -25.50 -29.35 33.45
C LYS A 227 -24.51 -29.62 32.33
N PHE A 228 -23.37 -28.91 32.36
CA PHE A 228 -22.35 -29.05 31.33
C PHE A 228 -21.74 -30.46 31.30
N ASP A 229 -21.47 -31.05 32.46
CA ASP A 229 -20.96 -32.42 32.58
C ASP A 229 -21.93 -33.46 32.02
N ASP A 230 -23.23 -33.35 32.34
CA ASP A 230 -24.26 -34.25 31.80
C ASP A 230 -24.36 -34.13 30.27
N PHE A 231 -24.38 -32.90 29.75
CA PHE A 231 -24.41 -32.62 28.31
C PHE A 231 -23.18 -33.19 27.59
N VAL A 232 -21.98 -33.02 28.15
CA VAL A 232 -20.74 -33.56 27.57
C VAL A 232 -20.78 -35.09 27.50
N MET A 233 -21.30 -35.76 28.53
CA MET A 233 -21.45 -37.22 28.52
C MET A 233 -22.40 -37.67 27.39
N ASP A 234 -23.58 -37.05 27.29
CA ASP A 234 -24.56 -37.37 26.26
C ASP A 234 -24.04 -37.07 24.85
N ALA A 235 -23.42 -35.89 24.67
CA ALA A 235 -22.86 -35.46 23.39
C ALA A 235 -21.71 -36.36 22.94
N SER A 236 -20.82 -36.77 23.85
CA SER A 236 -19.69 -37.64 23.51
C SER A 236 -20.16 -38.99 22.95
N ILE A 237 -21.22 -39.57 23.51
CA ILE A 237 -21.82 -40.83 23.01
C ILE A 237 -22.38 -40.67 21.60
N GLN A 238 -23.09 -39.56 21.34
CA GLN A 238 -23.69 -39.28 20.02
C GLN A 238 -22.67 -38.85 18.96
N ILE A 239 -21.55 -38.28 19.40
CA ILE A 239 -20.48 -37.80 18.53
C ILE A 239 -19.52 -38.96 18.18
N GLU A 240 -19.14 -39.83 19.13
CA GLU A 240 -18.35 -41.05 18.84
C GLU A 240 -19.02 -41.99 17.83
N THR A 241 -20.35 -42.06 17.86
CA THR A 241 -21.12 -42.86 16.88
C THR A 241 -21.10 -42.27 15.47
N ASN A 242 -20.79 -40.98 15.31
CA ASN A 242 -20.72 -40.28 14.02
C ASN A 242 -19.29 -39.95 13.56
N ILE A 243 -18.29 -39.89 14.46
CA ILE A 243 -16.88 -39.57 14.16
C ILE A 243 -16.18 -40.64 13.30
N ASN A 244 -16.70 -41.87 13.24
CA ASN A 244 -16.14 -42.94 12.38
C ASN A 244 -16.21 -42.62 10.86
N HIS A 245 -16.76 -41.47 10.46
CA HIS A 245 -16.54 -40.88 9.16
C HIS A 245 -15.73 -39.60 9.31
N ASP A 246 -14.41 -39.74 9.23
CA ASP A 246 -13.41 -38.68 9.21
C ASP A 246 -13.55 -37.84 7.91
N SER A 247 -14.65 -37.08 7.81
CA SER A 247 -15.10 -36.46 6.57
C SER A 247 -14.32 -35.20 6.20
N SER A 248 -13.55 -34.61 7.13
CA SER A 248 -12.75 -33.40 6.84
C SER A 248 -11.42 -33.69 6.16
N ILE A 249 -10.82 -34.87 6.36
CA ILE A 249 -9.60 -35.27 5.64
C ILE A 249 -9.97 -35.68 4.20
N VAL A 250 -11.13 -36.32 4.01
CA VAL A 250 -11.59 -36.80 2.70
C VAL A 250 -12.07 -35.66 1.78
N THR A 251 -12.63 -34.57 2.31
CA THR A 251 -13.12 -33.45 1.47
C THR A 251 -12.00 -32.74 0.69
N HIS A 252 -10.79 -32.66 1.24
CA HIS A 252 -9.68 -31.97 0.59
C HIS A 252 -8.72 -32.90 -0.14
N GLU A 253 -8.68 -34.22 0.15
CA GLU A 253 -7.79 -35.18 -0.50
C GLU A 253 -7.88 -35.12 -2.05
N SER A 254 -9.08 -34.90 -2.59
CA SER A 254 -9.30 -34.74 -4.04
C SER A 254 -8.61 -33.50 -4.66
N LYS A 255 -8.34 -32.47 -3.84
CA LYS A 255 -7.65 -31.23 -4.24
C LYS A 255 -6.14 -31.27 -3.94
N ILE A 256 -5.65 -32.27 -3.22
CA ILE A 256 -4.21 -32.41 -2.91
C ILE A 256 -3.49 -33.06 -4.11
N PRO A 257 -2.33 -32.52 -4.52
CA PRO A 257 -1.48 -33.20 -5.49
C PRO A 257 -1.18 -34.62 -5.05
N SER A 258 -1.33 -35.60 -5.94
CA SER A 258 -1.11 -37.03 -5.66
C SER A 258 0.23 -37.35 -4.99
N ASN A 259 1.29 -36.59 -5.32
CA ASN A 259 2.62 -36.72 -4.69
C ASN A 259 2.63 -36.30 -3.21
N LEU A 260 1.68 -35.48 -2.78
CA LEU A 260 1.56 -34.95 -1.43
C LEU A 260 0.48 -35.67 -0.61
N VAL A 261 -0.30 -36.58 -1.20
CA VAL A 261 -1.39 -37.28 -0.50
C VAL A 261 -0.88 -38.13 0.67
N SER A 262 0.25 -38.82 0.51
CA SER A 262 0.88 -39.57 1.62
C SER A 262 1.25 -38.64 2.78
N HIS A 263 1.90 -37.51 2.47
CA HIS A 263 2.30 -36.52 3.45
C HIS A 263 1.12 -35.76 4.06
N TYR A 264 0.02 -35.61 3.32
CA TYR A 264 -1.23 -35.05 3.81
C TYR A 264 -1.88 -35.98 4.85
N LYS A 265 -1.82 -37.30 4.64
CA LYS A 265 -2.28 -38.28 5.64
C LYS A 265 -1.43 -38.28 6.91
N GLU A 266 -0.13 -37.99 6.79
CA GLU A 266 0.78 -37.88 7.94
C GLU A 266 0.67 -36.53 8.68
N ASN A 267 0.55 -35.42 7.94
CA ASN A 267 0.51 -34.07 8.49
C ASN A 267 -0.32 -33.13 7.60
N ALA A 268 -1.64 -33.28 7.66
CA ALA A 268 -2.60 -32.52 6.86
C ALA A 268 -2.44 -31.00 7.05
N VAL A 269 -2.17 -30.56 8.28
CA VAL A 269 -1.98 -29.14 8.64
C VAL A 269 -0.86 -28.52 7.82
N ALA A 270 0.32 -29.16 7.82
CA ALA A 270 1.50 -28.61 7.18
C ALA A 270 1.36 -28.61 5.65
N VAL A 271 0.73 -29.63 5.06
CA VAL A 271 0.45 -29.68 3.62
C VAL A 271 -0.56 -28.61 3.19
N LEU A 272 -1.70 -28.46 3.87
CA LEU A 272 -2.65 -27.41 3.49
C LEU A 272 -2.06 -26.02 3.73
N ARG A 273 -1.29 -25.82 4.81
CA ARG A 273 -0.60 -24.55 5.04
C ARG A 273 0.38 -24.24 3.91
N LEU A 274 1.17 -25.21 3.47
CA LEU A 274 2.05 -25.07 2.31
C LEU A 274 1.26 -24.69 1.06
N LEU A 275 0.20 -25.44 0.73
CA LEU A 275 -0.62 -25.21 -0.47
C LEU A 275 -1.48 -23.93 -0.42
N SER A 276 -1.72 -23.40 0.78
CA SER A 276 -2.38 -22.11 0.97
C SER A 276 -1.51 -20.96 0.48
N SER A 277 -0.18 -21.04 0.70
CA SER A 277 0.80 -19.99 0.37
C SER A 277 1.56 -20.24 -0.93
N TRP A 278 1.65 -21.50 -1.36
CA TRP A 278 2.46 -21.96 -2.48
C TRP A 278 1.64 -22.79 -3.46
N GLU A 279 1.93 -22.62 -4.75
CA GLU A 279 1.44 -23.50 -5.81
C GLU A 279 2.50 -24.56 -6.09
N TYR A 280 2.11 -25.83 -6.00
CA TYR A 280 2.95 -26.96 -6.34
C TYR A 280 2.78 -27.29 -7.83
N LEU A 281 3.79 -26.96 -8.64
CA LEU A 281 3.64 -26.98 -10.11
C LEU A 281 3.92 -28.33 -10.75
N ASN A 282 4.47 -29.30 -10.03
CA ASN A 282 4.72 -30.62 -10.60
C ASN A 282 3.42 -31.36 -10.94
N GLN A 283 2.27 -30.89 -10.44
CA GLN A 283 0.94 -31.40 -10.74
C GLN A 283 -0.07 -30.24 -10.78
N VAL A 284 -0.09 -29.52 -11.90
CA VAL A 284 -1.08 -28.44 -12.14
C VAL A 284 -2.33 -29.00 -12.81
N ASN A 285 -3.50 -28.65 -12.28
CA ASN A 285 -4.78 -28.88 -12.96
C ASN A 285 -4.96 -27.81 -14.04
N LEU A 286 -4.48 -28.11 -15.26
CA LEU A 286 -4.72 -27.25 -16.42
C LEU A 286 -6.18 -27.35 -16.86
N SER A 287 -6.76 -26.23 -17.27
CA SER A 287 -8.12 -26.23 -17.78
C SER A 287 -8.17 -26.92 -19.16
N ASN A 288 -9.26 -27.63 -19.44
CA ASN A 288 -9.51 -28.18 -20.78
C ASN A 288 -9.90 -27.10 -21.81
N ALA A 289 -9.95 -25.84 -21.41
CA ALA A 289 -10.31 -24.71 -22.26
C ALA A 289 -9.10 -24.24 -23.08
N LYS A 290 -9.36 -23.54 -24.20
CA LYS A 290 -8.29 -22.87 -24.94
C LYS A 290 -7.70 -21.75 -24.07
N PRO A 291 -6.37 -21.57 -24.03
CA PRO A 291 -5.74 -20.48 -23.30
C PRO A 291 -6.26 -19.11 -23.76
N ASP A 292 -6.58 -18.23 -22.80
CA ASP A 292 -7.08 -16.88 -23.08
C ASP A 292 -5.94 -15.91 -23.43
N VAL A 293 -5.52 -15.96 -24.70
CA VAL A 293 -4.46 -15.09 -25.23
C VAL A 293 -4.92 -13.63 -25.32
N THR A 294 -6.21 -13.40 -25.58
CA THR A 294 -6.76 -12.06 -25.75
C THR A 294 -6.65 -11.23 -24.48
N SER A 295 -7.01 -11.79 -23.31
CA SER A 295 -6.86 -11.10 -22.03
C SER A 295 -5.39 -10.83 -21.68
N TYR A 296 -4.51 -11.80 -21.97
CA TYR A 296 -3.06 -11.65 -21.75
C TYR A 296 -2.46 -10.50 -22.58
N VAL A 297 -2.74 -10.44 -23.89
CA VAL A 297 -2.25 -9.36 -24.77
C VAL A 297 -2.81 -7.99 -24.35
N ARG A 298 -4.02 -7.96 -23.78
CA ARG A 298 -4.67 -6.75 -23.24
C ARG A 298 -4.20 -6.36 -21.84
N GLY A 299 -3.18 -7.03 -21.31
CA GLY A 299 -2.46 -6.63 -20.10
C GLY A 299 -2.88 -7.32 -18.82
N ASP A 300 -3.66 -8.39 -18.90
CA ASP A 300 -3.88 -9.25 -17.74
C ASP A 300 -2.63 -10.08 -17.41
N LYS A 301 -2.59 -10.64 -16.19
CA LYS A 301 -1.51 -11.53 -15.75
C LYS A 301 -1.48 -12.82 -16.61
N PRO A 302 -0.29 -13.41 -16.82
CA PRO A 302 -0.19 -14.74 -17.42
C PRO A 302 -0.89 -15.80 -16.56
N SER A 303 -1.52 -16.79 -17.19
CA SER A 303 -2.10 -17.97 -16.54
C SER A 303 -1.21 -19.20 -16.73
N TRP A 304 -1.33 -20.19 -15.85
CA TRP A 304 -0.63 -21.47 -16.05
C TRP A 304 -1.05 -22.16 -17.35
N ASP A 305 -2.32 -22.05 -17.76
CA ASP A 305 -2.79 -22.58 -19.05
C ASP A 305 -2.03 -21.95 -20.24
N LEU A 306 -1.75 -20.65 -20.21
CA LEU A 306 -0.99 -19.99 -21.28
C LEU A 306 0.45 -20.50 -21.34
N VAL A 307 1.09 -20.61 -20.18
CA VAL A 307 2.51 -20.93 -20.07
C VAL A 307 2.76 -22.42 -20.35
N PHE A 308 1.97 -23.33 -19.78
CA PHE A 308 2.12 -24.76 -20.02
C PHE A 308 1.78 -25.16 -21.47
N ASN A 309 0.97 -24.39 -22.19
CA ASN A 309 0.70 -24.59 -23.62
C ASN A 309 1.67 -23.83 -24.55
N ASP A 310 2.72 -23.19 -24.03
CA ASP A 310 3.71 -22.40 -24.79
C ASP A 310 3.09 -21.26 -25.63
N THR A 311 1.93 -20.75 -25.18
CA THR A 311 1.15 -19.67 -25.81
C THR A 311 1.42 -18.32 -25.15
N TYR A 312 2.68 -17.90 -25.17
CA TYR A 312 3.12 -16.61 -24.62
C TYR A 312 4.20 -15.97 -25.50
N PHE A 313 4.46 -14.69 -25.27
CA PHE A 313 5.54 -13.99 -25.94
C PHE A 313 6.89 -14.32 -25.28
N LYS A 314 7.77 -15.03 -26.01
CA LYS A 314 9.09 -15.47 -25.54
C LYS A 314 10.09 -14.32 -25.49
N ARG A 315 10.91 -14.28 -24.44
CA ARG A 315 11.98 -13.30 -24.24
C ARG A 315 13.33 -13.92 -24.58
N ASP A 316 14.25 -13.15 -25.15
CA ASP A 316 15.59 -13.63 -25.50
C ASP A 316 16.38 -14.10 -24.27
N ILE A 317 16.18 -13.44 -23.13
CA ILE A 317 16.85 -13.75 -21.84
C ILE A 317 16.42 -15.09 -21.22
N GLU A 318 15.31 -15.67 -21.70
CA GLU A 318 14.73 -16.90 -21.13
C GLU A 318 15.73 -18.06 -21.11
N GLU A 319 16.49 -18.27 -22.18
CA GLU A 319 17.49 -19.33 -22.26
C GLU A 319 18.63 -19.12 -21.26
N GLU A 320 19.14 -17.89 -21.15
CA GLU A 320 20.25 -17.55 -20.25
C GLU A 320 19.90 -17.85 -18.79
N VAL A 321 18.72 -17.41 -18.34
CA VAL A 321 18.25 -17.66 -16.97
C VAL A 321 18.00 -19.16 -16.76
N TYR A 322 17.40 -19.83 -17.74
CA TYR A 322 17.14 -21.27 -17.65
C TYR A 322 18.42 -22.08 -17.48
N PHE A 323 19.49 -21.75 -18.22
CA PHE A 323 20.78 -22.43 -18.07
C PHE A 323 21.40 -22.23 -16.68
N SER A 324 21.34 -21.03 -16.10
CA SER A 324 21.82 -20.79 -14.72
C SER A 324 21.06 -21.64 -13.69
N ILE A 325 19.74 -21.77 -13.84
CA ILE A 325 18.92 -22.62 -12.99
C ILE A 325 19.29 -24.11 -13.20
N LEU A 326 19.47 -24.53 -14.45
CA LEU A 326 19.83 -25.92 -14.78
C LEU A 326 21.21 -26.31 -14.24
N ASP A 327 22.18 -25.39 -14.25
CA ASP A 327 23.48 -25.58 -13.63
C ASP A 327 23.37 -25.86 -12.13
N TYR A 328 22.42 -25.21 -11.44
CA TYR A 328 22.13 -25.55 -10.06
C TYR A 328 21.50 -26.94 -9.94
N VAL A 329 20.47 -27.23 -10.73
CA VAL A 329 19.72 -28.48 -10.63
C VAL A 329 20.60 -29.69 -10.90
N THR A 330 21.49 -29.61 -11.90
CA THR A 330 22.38 -30.70 -12.30
C THR A 330 23.63 -30.86 -11.43
N ASP A 331 23.98 -29.87 -10.59
CA ASP A 331 25.12 -29.97 -9.66
C ASP A 331 24.90 -31.11 -8.64
N THR A 332 25.94 -31.86 -8.31
CA THR A 332 25.86 -32.90 -7.26
C THR A 332 26.08 -32.35 -5.86
N LYS A 333 26.58 -31.12 -5.73
CA LYS A 333 26.85 -30.48 -4.44
C LYS A 333 25.59 -29.87 -3.83
N LYS A 334 25.42 -30.10 -2.52
CA LYS A 334 24.42 -29.37 -1.73
C LYS A 334 24.84 -27.91 -1.60
N SER A 335 24.02 -27.00 -2.13
CA SER A 335 24.28 -25.57 -2.08
C SER A 335 22.99 -24.77 -1.96
N VAL A 336 23.14 -23.57 -1.40
CA VAL A 336 22.09 -22.53 -1.33
C VAL A 336 22.44 -21.49 -2.39
N LYS A 337 21.64 -21.40 -3.45
CA LYS A 337 21.82 -20.42 -4.53
C LYS A 337 20.61 -19.51 -4.64
N ASN A 338 20.84 -18.32 -5.19
CA ASN A 338 19.79 -17.36 -5.50
C ASN A 338 19.96 -16.92 -6.96
N CYS A 339 18.86 -16.84 -7.70
CA CYS A 339 18.78 -16.29 -9.04
C CYS A 339 17.84 -15.09 -8.97
N ILE A 340 18.30 -13.90 -9.35
CA ILE A 340 17.56 -12.64 -9.27
C ILE A 340 17.22 -12.22 -10.69
N VAL A 341 15.94 -12.10 -10.99
CA VAL A 341 15.43 -11.63 -12.28
C VAL A 341 14.78 -10.28 -12.05
N SER A 342 15.33 -9.23 -12.65
CA SER A 342 14.85 -7.87 -12.43
C SER A 342 14.49 -7.18 -13.75
N GLY A 343 13.39 -6.43 -13.79
CA GLY A 343 12.94 -5.76 -15.01
C GLY A 343 12.20 -4.47 -14.72
N SER A 344 12.03 -3.61 -15.73
CA SER A 344 11.11 -2.46 -15.61
C SER A 344 9.66 -2.94 -15.55
N ALA A 345 8.76 -2.06 -15.07
CA ALA A 345 7.33 -2.37 -15.02
C ALA A 345 6.81 -2.74 -16.42
N GLY A 346 5.97 -3.78 -16.48
CA GLY A 346 5.40 -4.26 -17.73
C GLY A 346 6.37 -4.99 -18.67
N TYR A 347 7.61 -5.33 -18.26
CA TYR A 347 8.54 -6.08 -19.11
C TYR A 347 8.32 -7.61 -19.09
N GLY A 348 7.35 -8.09 -18.31
CA GLY A 348 6.99 -9.51 -18.27
C GLY A 348 7.80 -10.36 -17.29
N THR A 349 8.33 -9.78 -16.20
CA THR A 349 9.04 -10.53 -15.15
C THR A 349 8.23 -11.72 -14.63
N THR A 350 6.96 -11.50 -14.26
CA THR A 350 6.05 -12.57 -13.83
C THR A 350 5.88 -13.65 -14.90
N THR A 351 5.70 -13.27 -16.17
CA THR A 351 5.61 -14.22 -17.28
C THR A 351 6.88 -15.05 -17.40
N LEU A 352 8.05 -14.41 -17.37
CA LEU A 352 9.34 -15.09 -17.44
C LEU A 352 9.52 -16.08 -16.28
N LEU A 353 9.21 -15.68 -15.04
CA LEU A 353 9.28 -16.58 -13.88
C LEU A 353 8.36 -17.80 -14.04
N MET A 354 7.09 -17.59 -14.42
CA MET A 354 6.14 -18.69 -14.62
C MET A 354 6.59 -19.61 -15.75
N THR A 355 7.14 -19.06 -16.83
CA THR A 355 7.69 -19.82 -17.94
C THR A 355 8.86 -20.71 -17.53
N LEU A 356 9.84 -20.14 -16.81
CA LEU A 356 10.98 -20.90 -16.29
C LEU A 356 10.50 -22.03 -15.36
N ALA A 357 9.53 -21.73 -14.48
CA ALA A 357 8.94 -22.69 -13.57
C ALA A 357 8.23 -23.84 -14.32
N SER A 358 7.42 -23.52 -15.33
CA SER A 358 6.75 -24.52 -16.18
C SER A 358 7.75 -25.39 -16.95
N ARG A 359 8.80 -24.79 -17.51
CA ARG A 359 9.85 -25.49 -18.26
C ARG A 359 10.59 -26.51 -17.39
N LEU A 360 10.96 -26.14 -16.16
CA LEU A 360 11.57 -27.08 -15.20
C LEU A 360 10.69 -28.29 -14.91
N VAL A 361 9.37 -28.08 -14.81
CA VAL A 361 8.40 -29.16 -14.59
C VAL A 361 8.29 -30.04 -15.85
N LYS A 362 8.15 -29.44 -17.04
CA LYS A 362 8.10 -30.17 -18.32
C LYS A 362 9.33 -31.04 -18.53
N ASP A 363 10.51 -30.51 -18.20
CA ASP A 363 11.80 -31.20 -18.30
C ASP A 363 12.07 -32.17 -17.15
N LYS A 364 11.17 -32.23 -16.14
CA LYS A 364 11.31 -33.04 -14.91
C LYS A 364 12.64 -32.81 -14.19
N ALA A 365 13.09 -31.56 -14.17
CA ALA A 365 14.40 -31.18 -13.66
C ALA A 365 14.40 -31.08 -12.13
N ALA A 366 13.33 -30.56 -11.52
CA ALA A 366 13.24 -30.29 -10.09
C ALA A 366 11.80 -30.29 -9.57
N GLU A 367 11.65 -30.32 -8.25
CA GLU A 367 10.39 -29.94 -7.60
C GLU A 367 10.24 -28.43 -7.59
N VAL A 368 9.11 -27.92 -8.08
CA VAL A 368 8.90 -26.51 -8.31
C VAL A 368 7.73 -26.01 -7.48
N TYR A 369 8.01 -25.02 -6.65
CA TYR A 369 7.03 -24.32 -5.83
C TYR A 369 6.99 -22.84 -6.24
N PHE A 370 5.81 -22.32 -6.53
CA PHE A 370 5.62 -20.91 -6.91
C PHE A 370 4.83 -20.19 -5.81
N HIS A 371 5.40 -19.13 -5.25
CA HIS A 371 4.75 -18.38 -4.18
C HIS A 371 3.57 -17.57 -4.72
N LYS A 372 2.39 -17.74 -4.11
CA LYS A 372 1.20 -16.97 -4.48
C LYS A 372 1.38 -15.50 -4.08
N THR A 373 1.05 -14.59 -4.99
CA THR A 373 1.24 -13.15 -4.77
C THR A 373 0.41 -12.64 -3.58
N ASN A 374 0.93 -11.67 -2.84
CA ASN A 374 0.29 -11.03 -1.68
C ASN A 374 0.03 -11.96 -0.47
N LEU A 375 0.64 -13.15 -0.43
CA LEU A 375 0.57 -14.04 0.73
C LEU A 375 1.80 -13.89 1.62
N GLU A 376 1.68 -14.29 2.88
CA GLU A 376 2.79 -14.22 3.83
C GLU A 376 3.82 -15.31 3.51
N LEU A 377 5.03 -14.90 3.15
CA LEU A 377 6.15 -15.84 3.01
C LEU A 377 6.60 -16.33 4.39
N ARG A 378 6.52 -17.65 4.61
CA ARG A 378 6.94 -18.30 5.88
C ARG A 378 8.12 -19.22 5.67
N GLU A 379 9.12 -19.08 6.53
CA GLU A 379 10.33 -19.90 6.51
C GLU A 379 10.00 -21.39 6.71
N GLY A 380 9.08 -21.68 7.64
CA GLY A 380 8.66 -23.03 7.97
C GLY A 380 8.02 -23.80 6.81
N ASP A 381 7.38 -23.11 5.86
CA ASP A 381 6.74 -23.75 4.70
C ASP A 381 7.80 -24.26 3.72
N ILE A 382 8.85 -23.48 3.47
CA ILE A 382 9.98 -23.89 2.62
C ILE A 382 10.74 -25.06 3.25
N PHE A 383 11.04 -24.99 4.55
CA PHE A 383 11.75 -26.08 5.23
C PHE A 383 10.91 -27.35 5.34
N TYR A 384 9.58 -27.21 5.45
CA TYR A 384 8.68 -28.33 5.35
C TYR A 384 8.69 -28.94 3.95
N ALA A 385 8.58 -28.13 2.88
CA ALA A 385 8.69 -28.62 1.49
C ALA A 385 10.03 -29.34 1.24
N LEU A 386 11.15 -28.79 1.72
CA LEU A 386 12.49 -29.40 1.68
C LEU A 386 12.65 -30.67 2.55
N SER A 387 11.62 -31.05 3.30
CA SER A 387 11.55 -32.31 4.05
C SER A 387 10.73 -33.39 3.35
N LEU A 388 9.85 -33.01 2.42
CA LEU A 388 8.96 -33.92 1.69
C LEU A 388 9.72 -34.77 0.67
N SER A 389 10.80 -34.23 0.11
CA SER A 389 11.54 -34.87 -0.97
C SER A 389 13.04 -34.78 -0.79
N SER A 390 13.75 -35.77 -1.34
CA SER A 390 15.21 -35.77 -1.45
C SER A 390 15.73 -35.10 -2.72
N GLU A 391 14.84 -34.81 -3.67
CA GLU A 391 15.19 -34.10 -4.91
C GLU A 391 15.51 -32.63 -4.63
N LYS A 392 16.12 -31.95 -5.61
CA LYS A 392 16.35 -30.51 -5.51
C LYS A 392 15.04 -29.78 -5.74
N SER A 393 14.71 -28.89 -4.81
CA SER A 393 13.54 -28.02 -4.92
C SER A 393 13.96 -26.61 -5.34
N VAL A 394 13.16 -26.01 -6.23
CA VAL A 394 13.31 -24.63 -6.71
C VAL A 394 12.06 -23.84 -6.29
N PHE A 395 12.28 -22.70 -5.63
CA PHE A 395 11.20 -21.84 -5.14
C PHE A 395 11.20 -20.53 -5.91
N PHE A 396 10.11 -20.24 -6.60
CA PHE A 396 9.89 -18.98 -7.32
C PHE A 396 9.13 -18.01 -6.43
N ILE A 397 9.65 -16.80 -6.27
CA ILE A 397 9.06 -15.73 -5.47
C ILE A 397 8.99 -14.48 -6.35
N ASP A 398 7.78 -14.12 -6.78
CA ASP A 398 7.51 -12.84 -7.44
C ASP A 398 7.30 -11.72 -6.40
N ASN A 399 7.55 -10.47 -6.80
CA ASN A 399 7.61 -9.30 -5.89
C ASN A 399 8.48 -9.55 -4.64
N ALA A 400 9.66 -10.14 -4.84
CA ALA A 400 10.54 -10.58 -3.75
C ALA A 400 11.00 -9.44 -2.80
N SER A 401 10.91 -8.18 -3.22
CA SER A 401 11.20 -6.97 -2.45
C SER A 401 10.31 -6.82 -1.22
N ASP A 402 9.09 -7.35 -1.27
CA ASP A 402 8.14 -7.36 -0.15
C ASP A 402 8.57 -8.33 0.98
N HIS A 403 9.43 -9.31 0.66
CA HIS A 403 9.79 -10.41 1.57
C HIS A 403 11.29 -10.47 1.90
N THR A 404 12.05 -9.39 1.69
CA THR A 404 13.51 -9.37 1.80
C THR A 404 14.07 -9.88 3.14
N GLN A 405 13.42 -9.56 4.26
CA GLN A 405 13.86 -10.02 5.58
C GLN A 405 13.66 -11.53 5.75
N THR A 406 12.50 -12.05 5.36
CA THR A 406 12.20 -13.49 5.42
C THR A 406 13.12 -14.27 4.50
N ILE A 407 13.33 -13.80 3.26
CA ILE A 407 14.24 -14.42 2.30
C ILE A 407 15.66 -14.54 2.88
N ARG A 408 16.15 -13.48 3.55
CA ARG A 408 17.45 -13.51 4.24
C ARG A 408 17.52 -14.61 5.29
N ASN A 409 16.50 -14.70 6.14
CA ASN A 409 16.44 -15.70 7.20
C ASN A 409 16.42 -17.13 6.61
N ILE A 410 15.62 -17.36 5.56
CA ILE A 410 15.57 -18.64 4.82
C ILE A 410 16.97 -19.02 4.32
N ILE A 411 17.69 -18.09 3.67
CA ILE A 411 19.03 -18.35 3.15
C ILE A 411 20.00 -18.69 4.29
N GLN A 412 19.95 -17.96 5.40
CA GLN A 412 20.82 -18.20 6.55
C GLN A 412 20.54 -19.58 7.16
N GLN A 413 19.28 -19.87 7.48
CA GLN A 413 18.89 -21.14 8.09
C GLN A 413 19.15 -22.32 7.15
N ALA A 414 18.97 -22.17 5.84
CA ALA A 414 19.27 -23.22 4.87
C ALA A 414 20.78 -23.54 4.82
N ARG A 415 21.64 -22.52 4.92
CA ARG A 415 23.10 -22.68 4.99
C ARG A 415 23.52 -23.38 6.28
N GLU A 416 22.98 -22.95 7.42
CA GLU A 416 23.25 -23.56 8.73
C GLU A 416 22.79 -25.03 8.79
N SER A 417 21.62 -25.31 8.19
CA SER A 417 21.02 -26.65 8.14
C SER A 417 21.56 -27.53 7.00
N LYS A 418 22.51 -27.04 6.19
CA LYS A 418 23.09 -27.74 5.02
C LYS A 418 22.04 -28.30 4.05
N LYS A 419 20.92 -27.58 3.87
CA LYS A 419 19.87 -27.92 2.92
C LYS A 419 20.22 -27.35 1.54
N SER A 420 19.74 -28.04 0.48
CA SER A 420 19.89 -27.53 -0.89
C SER A 420 18.63 -26.78 -1.25
N VAL A 421 18.76 -25.50 -1.57
CA VAL A 421 17.64 -24.67 -2.04
C VAL A 421 18.11 -23.69 -3.10
N LEU A 422 17.32 -23.52 -4.15
CA LEU A 422 17.44 -22.42 -5.10
C LEU A 422 16.22 -21.51 -4.98
N LEU A 423 16.46 -20.23 -4.69
CA LEU A 423 15.45 -19.20 -4.71
C LEU A 423 15.55 -18.43 -6.02
N VAL A 424 14.49 -18.42 -6.83
CA VAL A 424 14.37 -17.57 -8.01
C VAL A 424 13.49 -16.38 -7.64
N LEU A 425 14.08 -15.20 -7.61
CA LEU A 425 13.50 -13.98 -7.06
C LEU A 425 13.20 -13.02 -8.21
N GLY A 426 11.93 -12.73 -8.46
CA GLY A 426 11.49 -11.76 -9.46
C GLY A 426 11.04 -10.46 -8.81
N ASP A 427 11.44 -9.33 -9.39
CA ASP A 427 10.93 -8.03 -8.97
C ASP A 427 11.17 -6.94 -10.02
N ARG A 428 10.58 -5.77 -9.79
CA ARG A 428 10.92 -4.56 -10.52
C ARG A 428 12.28 -4.04 -10.05
N ILE A 429 13.09 -3.56 -11.00
CA ILE A 429 14.43 -3.00 -10.72
C ILE A 429 14.40 -1.94 -9.61
N ASN A 430 13.42 -1.03 -9.66
CA ASN A 430 13.31 0.07 -8.71
C ASN A 430 12.87 -0.40 -7.32
N GLU A 431 11.89 -1.29 -7.24
CA GLU A 431 11.36 -1.85 -5.98
C GLU A 431 12.43 -2.72 -5.31
N TRP A 432 13.08 -3.61 -6.06
CA TRP A 432 14.23 -4.40 -5.59
C TRP A 432 15.35 -3.53 -5.04
N ARG A 433 15.74 -2.46 -5.74
CA ARG A 433 16.79 -1.53 -5.28
C ARG A 433 16.37 -0.75 -4.04
N GLN A 434 15.11 -0.30 -3.97
CA GLN A 434 14.57 0.42 -2.82
C GLN A 434 14.47 -0.45 -1.56
N ALA A 435 14.09 -1.72 -1.71
CA ALA A 435 14.02 -2.68 -0.60
C ALA A 435 15.40 -3.05 -0.05
N LYS A 436 16.49 -2.70 -0.75
CA LYS A 436 17.88 -2.90 -0.33
C LYS A 436 18.15 -4.33 0.18
N PRO A 437 17.83 -5.38 -0.59
CA PRO A 437 18.07 -6.75 -0.19
C PRO A 437 19.56 -6.97 0.01
N THR A 438 19.91 -7.72 1.05
CA THR A 438 21.29 -8.19 1.28
C THR A 438 21.53 -9.54 0.62
N VAL A 439 20.61 -9.97 -0.24
CA VAL A 439 20.65 -11.26 -0.91
C VAL A 439 21.61 -11.14 -2.09
N THR A 440 22.54 -12.09 -2.21
CA THR A 440 23.48 -12.17 -3.33
C THR A 440 23.21 -13.42 -4.15
N GLY A 441 23.41 -13.34 -5.46
CA GLY A 441 23.12 -14.42 -6.41
C GLY A 441 23.42 -14.01 -7.85
N ASP A 442 23.12 -14.89 -8.79
CA ASP A 442 23.20 -14.60 -10.22
C ASP A 442 22.08 -13.60 -10.56
N SER A 443 22.41 -12.48 -11.20
CA SER A 443 21.45 -11.40 -11.49
C SER A 443 21.26 -11.22 -12.99
N PHE A 444 20.00 -11.26 -13.42
CA PHE A 444 19.58 -11.12 -14.81
C PHE A 444 18.63 -9.95 -14.94
N ASP A 445 19.00 -9.00 -15.80
CA ASP A 445 18.20 -7.80 -16.04
C ASP A 445 17.44 -7.94 -17.36
N ILE A 446 16.11 -7.93 -17.29
CA ILE A 446 15.24 -7.92 -18.45
C ILE A 446 15.39 -6.58 -19.14
N LEU A 447 16.07 -6.59 -20.29
CA LEU A 447 16.30 -5.40 -21.10
C LEU A 447 15.08 -5.05 -21.96
N PRO A 448 15.06 -3.84 -22.55
CA PRO A 448 14.13 -3.53 -23.60
C PRO A 448 14.19 -4.55 -24.77
N LEU A 449 13.04 -4.85 -25.39
CA LEU A 449 12.88 -5.64 -26.61
C LEU A 449 13.99 -5.35 -27.63
N SER A 450 14.71 -6.40 -27.97
CA SER A 450 15.62 -6.43 -29.11
C SER A 450 14.84 -6.35 -30.44
N ASP A 451 15.55 -6.09 -31.54
CA ASP A 451 14.94 -6.09 -32.87
C ASP A 451 14.33 -7.46 -33.22
N SER A 452 14.97 -8.56 -32.81
CA SER A 452 14.44 -9.92 -32.94
C SER A 452 13.19 -10.13 -32.08
N GLU A 453 13.17 -9.60 -30.85
CA GLU A 453 11.99 -9.67 -29.97
C GLU A 453 10.81 -8.87 -30.54
N VAL A 454 11.04 -7.70 -31.15
CA VAL A 454 9.98 -6.92 -31.81
C VAL A 454 9.36 -7.70 -32.97
N GLU A 455 10.18 -8.37 -33.77
CA GLU A 455 9.68 -9.25 -34.83
C GLU A 455 8.91 -10.45 -34.26
N GLY A 456 9.45 -11.11 -33.23
CA GLY A 456 8.78 -12.22 -32.57
C GLY A 456 7.43 -11.82 -31.96
N LEU A 457 7.33 -10.60 -31.42
CA LEU A 457 6.08 -10.05 -30.88
C LEU A 457 5.04 -9.82 -31.98
N LEU A 458 5.43 -9.24 -33.11
CA LEU A 458 4.50 -9.04 -34.24
C LEU A 458 3.99 -10.36 -34.80
N ASP A 459 4.86 -11.38 -34.88
CA ASP A 459 4.45 -12.72 -35.28
C ASP A 459 3.49 -13.36 -34.29
N PHE A 460 3.75 -13.19 -32.99
CA PHE A 460 2.85 -13.65 -31.94
C PHE A 460 1.47 -12.98 -32.04
N LEU A 461 1.42 -11.64 -32.13
CA LEU A 461 0.17 -10.89 -32.30
C LEU A 461 -0.58 -11.29 -33.58
N GLY A 462 0.15 -11.53 -34.68
CA GLY A 462 -0.43 -11.94 -35.96
C GLY A 462 -1.07 -13.33 -35.90
N ARG A 463 -0.39 -14.31 -35.28
CA ARG A 463 -0.94 -15.68 -35.11
C ARG A 463 -2.22 -15.72 -34.28
N HIS A 464 -2.42 -14.74 -33.40
CA HIS A 464 -3.56 -14.67 -32.50
C HIS A 464 -4.61 -13.62 -32.91
N ASN A 465 -4.50 -13.02 -34.10
CA ASN A 465 -5.41 -11.98 -34.60
C ASN A 465 -5.52 -10.73 -33.70
N GLU A 466 -4.43 -10.35 -33.02
CA GLU A 466 -4.39 -9.19 -32.11
C GLU A 466 -3.61 -8.00 -32.70
N LEU A 467 -3.21 -8.05 -33.99
CA LEU A 467 -2.55 -6.93 -34.67
C LEU A 467 -3.45 -5.70 -34.82
N ASN A 468 -4.77 -5.89 -34.90
CA ASN A 468 -5.76 -4.83 -35.09
C ASN A 468 -5.36 -3.89 -36.26
N ARG A 469 -5.14 -2.59 -36.03
CA ARG A 469 -4.80 -1.64 -37.11
C ARG A 469 -3.43 -1.91 -37.73
N LEU A 470 -2.52 -2.59 -37.03
CA LEU A 470 -1.20 -2.93 -37.56
C LEU A 470 -1.29 -3.97 -38.69
N GLU A 471 -2.37 -4.76 -38.75
CA GLU A 471 -2.57 -5.77 -39.79
C GLU A 471 -2.54 -5.15 -41.21
N TYR A 472 -2.98 -3.90 -41.34
CA TYR A 472 -3.02 -3.18 -42.61
C TYR A 472 -1.71 -2.46 -42.98
N LEU A 473 -0.68 -2.55 -42.14
CA LEU A 473 0.63 -1.92 -42.36
C LEU A 473 1.65 -2.91 -42.93
N THR A 474 2.64 -2.42 -43.69
CA THR A 474 3.79 -3.23 -44.09
C THR A 474 4.63 -3.62 -42.88
N ARG A 475 5.35 -4.74 -42.94
CA ARG A 475 6.16 -5.22 -41.81
C ARG A 475 7.16 -4.17 -41.30
N GLU A 476 7.80 -3.42 -42.20
CA GLU A 476 8.68 -2.31 -41.83
C GLU A 476 7.94 -1.21 -41.04
N HIS A 477 6.71 -0.86 -41.45
CA HIS A 477 5.88 0.10 -40.73
C HIS A 477 5.32 -0.46 -39.42
N GLN A 478 5.03 -1.75 -39.33
CA GLN A 478 4.66 -2.42 -38.07
C GLN A 478 5.80 -2.34 -37.05
N ILE A 479 7.02 -2.68 -37.47
CA ILE A 479 8.23 -2.61 -36.64
C ILE A 479 8.47 -1.16 -36.20
N ALA A 480 8.37 -0.20 -37.12
CA ALA A 480 8.53 1.22 -36.80
C ALA A 480 7.46 1.72 -35.82
N SER A 481 6.20 1.30 -35.94
CA SER A 481 5.12 1.66 -35.02
C SER A 481 5.34 1.13 -33.61
N ILE A 482 5.76 -0.14 -33.48
CA ILE A 482 6.17 -0.67 -32.18
C ILE A 482 7.36 0.13 -31.67
N LYS A 483 8.47 0.20 -32.42
CA LYS A 483 9.70 0.92 -32.03
C LYS A 483 9.48 2.39 -31.62
N ARG A 484 8.52 3.08 -32.23
CA ARG A 484 8.17 4.48 -31.94
C ARG A 484 7.47 4.67 -30.60
N ASN A 485 6.59 3.73 -30.22
CA ASN A 485 5.88 3.74 -28.93
C ASN A 485 6.65 2.95 -27.86
N TYR A 486 7.65 2.19 -28.29
CA TYR A 486 8.46 1.26 -27.51
C TYR A 486 9.58 1.97 -26.74
N GLN A 487 9.20 2.73 -25.71
CA GLN A 487 10.12 3.23 -24.67
C GLN A 487 9.44 3.33 -23.28
N ARG A 488 8.30 2.65 -23.06
CA ARG A 488 7.50 2.74 -21.83
C ARG A 488 7.32 1.37 -21.16
N GLU A 489 6.17 0.73 -21.36
CA GLU A 489 5.82 -0.60 -20.87
C GLU A 489 5.31 -1.45 -22.06
N LEU A 490 5.55 -2.76 -22.07
CA LEU A 490 5.16 -3.66 -23.18
C LEU A 490 3.67 -3.54 -23.51
N LEU A 491 2.83 -3.48 -22.46
CA LEU A 491 1.38 -3.30 -22.59
C LEU A 491 0.99 -2.01 -23.32
N VAL A 492 1.62 -0.89 -22.94
CA VAL A 492 1.35 0.43 -23.54
C VAL A 492 1.78 0.41 -25.00
N ALA A 493 2.96 -0.14 -25.30
CA ALA A 493 3.48 -0.23 -26.65
C ALA A 493 2.56 -1.06 -27.56
N ILE A 494 2.07 -2.20 -27.07
CA ILE A 494 1.12 -3.03 -27.81
C ILE A 494 -0.17 -2.25 -28.09
N ARG A 495 -0.84 -1.71 -27.05
CA ARG A 495 -2.15 -1.04 -27.24
C ARG A 495 -2.07 0.23 -28.08
N GLU A 496 -1.06 1.06 -27.87
CA GLU A 496 -0.89 2.28 -28.65
C GLU A 496 -0.57 1.96 -30.12
N ALA A 497 0.20 0.92 -30.39
CA ALA A 497 0.53 0.49 -31.75
C ALA A 497 -0.69 -0.16 -32.45
N THR A 498 -1.44 -1.01 -31.76
CA THR A 498 -2.61 -1.72 -32.32
C THR A 498 -3.79 -0.79 -32.60
N GLU A 499 -3.92 0.32 -31.87
CA GLU A 499 -5.05 1.25 -31.98
C GLU A 499 -4.70 2.62 -32.55
N ASN A 500 -3.41 2.94 -32.72
CA ASN A 500 -2.94 4.23 -33.24
C ASN A 500 -3.54 5.44 -32.48
N ARG A 501 -3.67 5.29 -31.17
CA ARG A 501 -4.12 6.30 -30.19
C ARG A 501 -3.29 6.13 -28.92
N LYS A 502 -3.20 7.17 -28.11
CA LYS A 502 -2.55 7.07 -26.80
C LYS A 502 -3.34 6.16 -25.86
N ILE A 503 -2.66 5.41 -24.99
CA ILE A 503 -3.30 4.44 -24.07
C ILE A 503 -4.35 5.11 -23.19
N GLU A 504 -4.12 6.36 -22.77
CA GLU A 504 -5.05 7.09 -21.91
C GLU A 504 -6.40 7.30 -22.60
N ALA A 505 -6.40 7.71 -23.87
CA ALA A 505 -7.62 7.92 -24.64
C ALA A 505 -8.38 6.61 -24.87
N ILE A 506 -7.66 5.50 -25.05
CA ILE A 506 -8.25 4.17 -25.23
C ILE A 506 -9.00 3.74 -23.96
N ILE A 507 -8.39 3.93 -22.78
CA ILE A 507 -9.00 3.58 -21.50
C ILE A 507 -10.13 4.56 -21.12
N GLU A 508 -10.00 5.84 -21.44
CA GLU A 508 -11.10 6.82 -21.29
C GLU A 508 -12.31 6.43 -22.14
N ASP A 509 -12.11 6.10 -23.42
CA ASP A 509 -13.17 5.61 -24.32
C ASP A 509 -13.80 4.30 -23.79
N GLU A 510 -12.99 3.38 -23.23
CA GLU A 510 -13.47 2.15 -22.60
C GLU A 510 -14.39 2.45 -21.42
N TYR A 511 -13.99 3.36 -20.52
CA TYR A 511 -14.78 3.75 -19.36
C TYR A 511 -16.09 4.45 -19.74
N TYR A 512 -16.02 5.44 -20.64
CA TYR A 512 -17.22 6.17 -21.09
C TYR A 512 -18.12 5.33 -21.99
N GLY A 513 -17.58 4.30 -22.63
CA GLY A 513 -18.32 3.31 -23.42
C GLY A 513 -19.24 2.40 -22.58
N ILE A 514 -18.99 2.28 -21.27
CA ILE A 514 -19.85 1.52 -20.35
C ILE A 514 -21.19 2.27 -20.19
N LYS A 515 -22.27 1.66 -20.69
CA LYS A 515 -23.60 2.29 -20.71
C LYS A 515 -24.31 2.27 -19.36
N ASP A 516 -24.01 1.28 -18.53
CA ASP A 516 -24.63 1.12 -17.21
C ASP A 516 -23.87 1.88 -16.12
N GLU A 517 -24.57 2.73 -15.37
CA GLU A 517 -23.97 3.57 -14.34
C GLU A 517 -23.54 2.77 -13.10
N PHE A 518 -24.20 1.65 -12.80
CA PHE A 518 -23.79 0.77 -11.71
C PHE A 518 -22.49 0.05 -12.06
N ALA A 519 -22.36 -0.46 -13.28
CA ALA A 519 -21.13 -1.05 -13.79
C ALA A 519 -19.96 -0.06 -13.78
N LYS A 520 -20.19 1.22 -14.15
CA LYS A 520 -19.19 2.28 -13.97
C LYS A 520 -18.78 2.43 -12.51
N LYS A 521 -19.75 2.51 -11.58
CA LYS A 521 -19.47 2.64 -10.14
C LYS A 521 -18.66 1.46 -9.59
N VAL A 522 -18.98 0.24 -10.02
CA VAL A 522 -18.20 -0.98 -9.71
C VAL A 522 -16.76 -0.80 -10.20
N TYR A 523 -16.58 -0.43 -11.48
CA TYR A 523 -15.26 -0.25 -12.06
C TYR A 523 -14.44 0.83 -11.35
N SER A 524 -15.04 1.99 -11.06
CA SER A 524 -14.41 3.06 -10.28
C SER A 524 -13.96 2.59 -8.89
N THR A 525 -14.80 1.79 -8.21
CA THR A 525 -14.49 1.28 -6.87
C THR A 525 -13.33 0.28 -6.93
N VAL A 526 -13.30 -0.61 -7.93
CA VAL A 526 -12.17 -1.53 -8.14
C VAL A 526 -10.89 -0.77 -8.47
N CYS A 527 -10.96 0.29 -9.29
CA CYS A 527 -9.81 1.15 -9.61
C CYS A 527 -9.24 1.85 -8.37
N CYS A 528 -10.11 2.29 -7.43
CA CYS A 528 -9.71 2.90 -6.16
C CYS A 528 -8.67 2.04 -5.40
N PHE A 529 -8.91 0.74 -5.32
CA PHE A 529 -8.04 -0.22 -4.63
C PHE A 529 -6.84 -0.61 -5.49
N ASN A 530 -7.09 -0.98 -6.76
CA ASN A 530 -6.10 -1.66 -7.58
C ASN A 530 -4.95 -0.75 -8.05
N GLN A 531 -5.16 0.57 -8.15
CA GLN A 531 -4.07 1.51 -8.44
C GLN A 531 -2.95 1.48 -7.37
N HIS A 532 -3.27 1.07 -6.14
CA HIS A 532 -2.32 0.91 -5.04
C HIS A 532 -1.89 -0.54 -4.82
N GLY A 533 -2.23 -1.44 -5.76
CA GLY A 533 -1.93 -2.86 -5.68
C GLY A 533 -2.82 -3.67 -4.76
N ALA A 534 -3.81 -3.05 -4.12
CA ALA A 534 -4.78 -3.75 -3.30
C ALA A 534 -5.87 -4.42 -4.17
N LEU A 535 -6.39 -5.54 -3.68
CA LEU A 535 -7.57 -6.20 -4.24
C LEU A 535 -8.80 -5.80 -3.42
N ILE A 536 -9.98 -5.86 -4.03
CA ILE A 536 -11.25 -5.66 -3.31
C ILE A 536 -12.02 -6.96 -3.28
N ARG A 537 -12.34 -7.46 -2.09
CA ARG A 537 -13.18 -8.66 -1.95
C ARG A 537 -14.57 -8.44 -2.50
N VAL A 538 -15.15 -9.50 -3.06
CA VAL A 538 -16.51 -9.46 -3.62
C VAL A 538 -17.52 -9.04 -2.55
N GLU A 539 -17.42 -9.55 -1.31
CA GLU A 539 -18.36 -9.21 -0.25
C GLU A 539 -18.21 -7.76 0.20
N LEU A 540 -16.97 -7.23 0.24
CA LEU A 540 -16.73 -5.83 0.56
C LEU A 540 -17.31 -4.93 -0.52
N LEU A 541 -17.12 -5.27 -1.80
CA LEU A 541 -17.67 -4.49 -2.91
C LEU A 541 -19.20 -4.51 -2.90
N ALA A 542 -19.81 -5.67 -2.68
CA ALA A 542 -21.26 -5.80 -2.55
C ALA A 542 -21.79 -4.92 -1.41
N LYS A 543 -21.13 -4.92 -0.25
CA LYS A 543 -21.46 -4.06 0.89
C LYS A 543 -21.32 -2.55 0.58
N LEU A 544 -20.26 -2.15 -0.14
CA LEU A 544 -20.05 -0.74 -0.53
C LEU A 544 -21.11 -0.23 -1.51
N LEU A 545 -21.66 -1.14 -2.31
CA LEU A 545 -22.67 -0.84 -3.32
C LEU A 545 -24.10 -1.07 -2.84
N ASP A 546 -24.27 -1.55 -1.61
CA ASP A 546 -25.55 -1.87 -0.98
C ASP A 546 -26.37 -2.87 -1.80
N VAL A 547 -25.72 -3.95 -2.25
CA VAL A 547 -26.34 -5.04 -3.02
C VAL A 547 -25.91 -6.41 -2.49
N THR A 548 -26.65 -7.45 -2.84
CA THR A 548 -26.20 -8.83 -2.60
C THR A 548 -25.10 -9.23 -3.58
N VAL A 549 -24.30 -10.26 -3.25
CA VAL A 549 -23.26 -10.79 -4.14
C VAL A 549 -23.84 -11.31 -5.46
N ILE A 550 -25.02 -11.94 -5.41
CA ILE A 550 -25.71 -12.47 -6.59
C ILE A 550 -26.13 -11.31 -7.50
N GLU A 551 -26.78 -10.29 -6.93
CA GLU A 551 -27.19 -9.11 -7.68
C GLU A 551 -26.00 -8.35 -8.28
N LEU A 552 -24.88 -8.25 -7.54
CA LEU A 552 -23.65 -7.65 -8.04
C LEU A 552 -23.20 -8.32 -9.35
N PHE A 553 -23.09 -9.65 -9.35
CA PHE A 553 -22.65 -10.38 -10.55
C PHE A 553 -23.67 -10.30 -11.69
N ASP A 554 -24.97 -10.39 -11.40
CA ASP A 554 -26.02 -10.28 -12.42
C ASP A 554 -26.01 -8.91 -13.11
N ARG A 555 -25.76 -7.84 -12.36
CA ARG A 555 -25.75 -6.46 -12.90
C ARG A 555 -24.49 -6.11 -13.68
N ILE A 556 -23.33 -6.69 -13.35
CA ILE A 556 -22.08 -6.39 -14.05
C ILE A 556 -21.85 -7.28 -15.28
N LYS A 557 -22.55 -8.42 -15.35
CA LYS A 557 -22.42 -9.42 -16.42
C LYS A 557 -22.61 -8.79 -17.80
N GLY A 558 -21.63 -8.98 -18.69
CA GLY A 558 -21.66 -8.44 -20.05
C GLY A 558 -21.24 -6.97 -20.17
N PHE A 559 -21.23 -6.19 -19.08
CA PHE A 559 -20.79 -4.79 -19.09
C PHE A 559 -19.32 -4.64 -18.73
N LEU A 560 -18.82 -5.46 -17.80
CA LEU A 560 -17.44 -5.39 -17.29
C LEU A 560 -16.58 -6.58 -17.71
N ASP A 561 -17.09 -7.40 -18.64
CA ASP A 561 -16.42 -8.56 -19.18
C ASP A 561 -15.10 -8.13 -19.86
N GLY A 562 -13.99 -8.72 -19.39
CA GLY A 562 -12.66 -8.39 -19.86
C GLY A 562 -12.11 -7.06 -19.35
N VAL A 563 -12.83 -6.29 -18.53
CA VAL A 563 -12.34 -5.05 -17.88
C VAL A 563 -11.94 -5.32 -16.43
N ILE A 564 -12.81 -6.05 -15.72
CA ILE A 564 -12.58 -6.51 -14.35
C ILE A 564 -12.27 -8.00 -14.39
N VAL A 565 -11.29 -8.40 -13.59
CA VAL A 565 -10.83 -9.79 -13.46
C VAL A 565 -11.17 -10.30 -12.07
N ASN A 566 -11.74 -11.51 -12.02
CA ASN A 566 -11.99 -12.26 -10.79
C ASN A 566 -10.68 -12.94 -10.38
N GLU A 567 -10.15 -12.58 -9.21
CA GLU A 567 -8.98 -13.20 -8.62
C GLU A 567 -9.43 -14.14 -7.49
N CYS A 568 -9.04 -15.41 -7.56
CA CYS A 568 -9.24 -16.36 -6.46
C CYS A 568 -8.25 -16.04 -5.34
N ILE A 569 -8.76 -15.65 -4.17
CA ILE A 569 -7.94 -15.35 -2.99
C ILE A 569 -7.66 -16.64 -2.22
N ASP A 570 -8.69 -17.47 -2.05
CA ASP A 570 -8.61 -18.74 -1.34
C ASP A 570 -9.53 -19.76 -2.01
N GLU A 571 -8.93 -20.70 -2.74
CA GLU A 571 -9.66 -21.75 -3.46
C GLU A 571 -10.25 -22.81 -2.51
N MET A 572 -9.68 -22.97 -1.31
CA MET A 572 -10.19 -23.91 -0.31
C MET A 572 -11.48 -23.40 0.29
N ASN A 573 -11.55 -22.09 0.57
CA ASN A 573 -12.72 -21.42 1.15
C ASN A 573 -13.66 -20.78 0.11
N GLY A 574 -13.29 -20.76 -1.17
CA GLY A 574 -14.08 -20.16 -2.24
C GLY A 574 -14.15 -18.63 -2.16
N GLU A 575 -13.08 -17.99 -1.67
CA GLU A 575 -13.02 -16.53 -1.54
C GLU A 575 -12.47 -15.89 -2.81
N TYR A 576 -13.16 -14.86 -3.30
CA TYR A 576 -12.80 -14.15 -4.52
C TYR A 576 -12.68 -12.64 -4.28
N ALA A 577 -11.78 -12.01 -5.03
CA ALA A 577 -11.68 -10.57 -5.14
C ALA A 577 -11.73 -10.12 -6.60
N LEU A 578 -11.91 -8.82 -6.76
CA LEU A 578 -11.96 -8.14 -8.03
C LEU A 578 -10.75 -7.23 -8.16
N ARG A 579 -10.22 -7.17 -9.39
CA ARG A 579 -9.18 -6.23 -9.78
C ARG A 579 -9.37 -5.78 -11.22
N THR A 580 -8.65 -4.73 -11.59
CA THR A 580 -8.49 -4.39 -13.00
C THR A 580 -7.44 -5.30 -13.66
N ARG A 581 -7.38 -5.29 -14.99
CA ARG A 581 -6.32 -5.99 -15.75
C ARG A 581 -4.91 -5.56 -15.32
N HIS A 582 -4.70 -4.27 -15.07
CA HIS A 582 -3.38 -3.74 -14.70
C HIS A 582 -3.48 -2.48 -13.81
N ARG A 583 -2.53 -2.31 -12.88
CA ARG A 583 -2.50 -1.15 -11.95
C ARG A 583 -2.47 0.20 -12.69
N LEU A 584 -1.80 0.27 -13.85
CA LEU A 584 -1.77 1.46 -14.70
C LEU A 584 -3.16 1.82 -15.26
N ILE A 585 -3.96 0.83 -15.64
CA ILE A 585 -5.34 1.05 -16.12
C ILE A 585 -6.17 1.63 -14.98
N ALA A 586 -6.07 1.05 -13.77
CA ALA A 586 -6.74 1.59 -12.60
C ALA A 586 -6.36 3.06 -12.32
N GLY A 587 -5.07 3.39 -12.41
CA GLY A 587 -4.58 4.77 -12.24
C GLY A 587 -5.11 5.74 -13.31
N ILE A 588 -5.14 5.32 -14.59
CA ILE A 588 -5.70 6.13 -15.68
C ILE A 588 -7.18 6.43 -15.45
N VAL A 589 -7.99 5.40 -15.14
CA VAL A 589 -9.42 5.59 -14.86
C VAL A 589 -9.60 6.50 -13.65
N TRP A 590 -8.82 6.28 -12.59
CA TRP A 590 -8.89 7.10 -11.39
C TRP A 590 -8.60 8.57 -11.68
N ASP A 591 -7.57 8.89 -12.45
CA ASP A 591 -7.15 10.28 -12.64
C ASP A 591 -7.83 11.00 -13.80
N ARG A 592 -8.25 10.28 -14.84
CA ARG A 592 -8.80 10.88 -16.06
C ARG A 592 -10.32 10.90 -16.10
N CYS A 593 -10.96 9.87 -15.54
CA CYS A 593 -12.39 9.64 -15.69
C CYS A 593 -13.20 10.07 -14.47
N LEU A 594 -12.60 10.11 -13.27
CA LEU A 594 -13.30 10.44 -12.02
C LEU A 594 -13.10 11.89 -11.59
N GLU A 595 -14.22 12.52 -11.20
CA GLU A 595 -14.24 13.83 -10.56
C GLU A 595 -13.77 13.76 -9.10
N ALA A 596 -13.22 14.86 -8.57
CA ALA A 596 -12.69 14.92 -7.21
C ALA A 596 -13.74 14.62 -6.12
N SER A 597 -14.99 15.06 -6.32
CA SER A 597 -16.11 14.78 -5.40
C SER A 597 -16.38 13.28 -5.27
N ASN A 598 -16.38 12.56 -6.40
CA ASN A 598 -16.60 11.11 -6.42
C ASN A 598 -15.44 10.35 -5.79
N LYS A 599 -14.20 10.83 -5.94
CA LYS A 599 -13.03 10.25 -5.27
C LYS A 599 -13.18 10.33 -3.75
N ASP A 600 -13.50 11.50 -3.20
CA ASP A 600 -13.71 11.69 -1.76
C ASP A 600 -14.76 10.71 -1.21
N ILE A 601 -15.92 10.57 -1.88
CA ILE A 601 -16.99 9.65 -1.47
C ILE A 601 -16.50 8.21 -1.45
N LEU A 602 -15.87 7.74 -2.54
CA LEU A 602 -15.40 6.36 -2.65
C LEU A 602 -14.33 6.04 -1.60
N ILE A 603 -13.41 6.96 -1.33
CA ILE A 603 -12.36 6.78 -0.32
C ILE A 603 -12.96 6.62 1.07
N HIS A 604 -13.86 7.53 1.47
CA HIS A 604 -14.49 7.48 2.79
C HIS A 604 -15.36 6.23 2.97
N GLN A 605 -16.17 5.88 1.96
CA GLN A 605 -17.00 4.69 1.99
C GLN A 605 -16.15 3.42 2.10
N SER A 606 -15.07 3.33 1.32
CA SER A 606 -14.11 2.21 1.38
C SER A 606 -13.53 2.08 2.78
N LEU A 607 -13.07 3.19 3.36
CA LEU A 607 -12.52 3.20 4.72
C LEU A 607 -13.54 2.73 5.76
N ASP A 608 -14.78 3.20 5.69
CA ASP A 608 -15.83 2.88 6.68
C ASP A 608 -16.19 1.39 6.70
N HIS A 609 -16.14 0.70 5.55
CA HIS A 609 -16.58 -0.70 5.44
C HIS A 609 -15.44 -1.73 5.48
N MET A 610 -14.19 -1.32 5.25
CA MET A 610 -13.03 -2.21 5.33
C MET A 610 -12.93 -2.92 6.68
N ASN A 611 -12.78 -4.24 6.63
CA ASN A 611 -12.60 -5.07 7.81
C ASN A 611 -11.11 -5.40 7.97
N ILE A 612 -10.35 -4.61 8.72
CA ILE A 612 -8.90 -4.83 8.96
C ILE A 612 -8.56 -6.17 9.65
N LEU A 613 -9.56 -6.97 10.05
CA LEU A 613 -9.39 -8.36 10.48
C LEU A 613 -9.12 -9.30 9.31
N HIS A 614 -9.61 -8.93 8.13
CA HIS A 614 -9.39 -9.67 6.90
C HIS A 614 -8.09 -9.22 6.23
N ARG A 615 -7.26 -10.18 5.78
CA ARG A 615 -5.91 -9.90 5.23
C ARG A 615 -5.91 -8.90 4.07
N VAL A 616 -6.84 -9.09 3.13
CA VAL A 616 -6.94 -8.28 1.91
C VAL A 616 -7.32 -6.84 2.24
N ASP A 617 -8.31 -6.65 3.10
CA ASP A 617 -8.77 -5.34 3.58
C ASP A 617 -7.69 -4.66 4.43
N LYS A 618 -6.95 -5.42 5.26
CA LYS A 618 -5.82 -4.88 6.03
C LYS A 618 -4.71 -4.37 5.12
N PHE A 619 -4.34 -5.13 4.10
CA PHE A 619 -3.36 -4.70 3.10
C PHE A 619 -3.84 -3.46 2.34
N ALA A 620 -5.12 -3.41 1.96
CA ALA A 620 -5.74 -2.23 1.33
C ALA A 620 -5.68 -1.01 2.26
N PHE A 621 -6.05 -1.18 3.52
CA PHE A 621 -5.98 -0.13 4.55
C PHE A 621 -4.55 0.41 4.72
N GLU A 622 -3.55 -0.47 4.87
CA GLU A 622 -2.14 -0.09 4.98
C GLU A 622 -1.63 0.63 3.73
N SER A 623 -2.08 0.21 2.55
CA SER A 623 -1.73 0.85 1.27
C SER A 623 -2.31 2.25 1.18
N PHE A 624 -3.55 2.45 1.64
CA PHE A 624 -4.24 3.74 1.62
C PHE A 624 -3.58 4.76 2.57
N ILE A 625 -3.25 4.37 3.80
CA ILE A 625 -2.62 5.29 4.78
C ILE A 625 -1.18 5.68 4.37
N ARG A 626 -0.47 4.80 3.66
CA ARG A 626 0.93 5.03 3.24
C ARG A 626 1.04 5.87 1.98
N SER A 627 0.05 5.78 1.09
CA SER A 627 0.07 6.46 -0.21
C SER A 627 -0.18 7.96 -0.08
N GLU A 628 0.86 8.78 -0.20
CA GLU A 628 0.72 10.25 -0.19
C GLU A 628 -0.20 10.72 -1.31
N ARG A 629 -0.06 10.16 -2.51
CA ARG A 629 -0.91 10.45 -3.67
C ARG A 629 -2.40 10.19 -3.39
N PHE A 630 -2.71 9.10 -2.69
CA PHE A 630 -4.09 8.77 -2.31
C PHE A 630 -4.67 9.81 -1.36
N ILE A 631 -3.92 10.17 -0.32
CA ILE A 631 -4.32 11.19 0.66
C ILE A 631 -4.43 12.56 0.01
N ASP A 632 -3.50 12.91 -0.87
CA ASP A 632 -3.48 14.20 -1.55
C ASP A 632 -4.55 14.29 -2.65
N SER A 633 -5.16 13.17 -3.04
CA SER A 633 -6.36 13.15 -3.90
C SER A 633 -7.61 13.65 -3.16
N LEU A 634 -7.61 13.64 -1.82
CA LEU A 634 -8.66 14.26 -1.00
C LEU A 634 -8.50 15.77 -1.05
N ARG A 635 -9.55 16.48 -1.51
CA ARG A 635 -9.45 17.90 -1.85
C ARG A 635 -9.24 18.80 -0.62
N THR A 636 -10.02 18.58 0.44
CA THR A 636 -10.06 19.51 1.58
C THR A 636 -9.26 18.97 2.75
N LEU A 637 -8.64 19.87 3.51
CA LEU A 637 -8.01 19.54 4.78
C LEU A 637 -8.98 18.80 5.71
N GLU A 638 -10.25 19.21 5.75
CA GLU A 638 -11.30 18.54 6.52
C GLU A 638 -11.50 17.09 6.11
N SER A 639 -11.57 16.80 4.81
CA SER A 639 -11.70 15.42 4.28
C SER A 639 -10.47 14.57 4.65
N LYS A 640 -9.26 15.13 4.56
CA LYS A 640 -8.01 14.47 4.99
C LYS A 640 -8.01 14.18 6.49
N ILE A 641 -8.45 15.13 7.32
CA ILE A 641 -8.56 14.95 8.78
C ILE A 641 -9.57 13.85 9.09
N GLN A 642 -10.77 13.90 8.51
CA GLN A 642 -11.80 12.89 8.70
C GLN A 642 -11.30 11.48 8.33
N PHE A 643 -10.55 11.37 7.24
CA PHE A 643 -9.95 10.10 6.81
C PHE A 643 -9.02 9.53 7.89
N PHE A 644 -8.08 10.32 8.39
CA PHE A 644 -7.14 9.83 9.40
C PHE A 644 -7.77 9.64 10.78
N GLU A 645 -8.78 10.43 11.16
CA GLU A 645 -9.54 10.18 12.38
C GLU A 645 -10.27 8.85 12.33
N LYS A 646 -10.93 8.55 11.20
CA LYS A 646 -11.55 7.25 10.95
C LYS A 646 -10.51 6.12 10.98
N ALA A 647 -9.36 6.32 10.35
CA ALA A 647 -8.26 5.35 10.37
C ALA A 647 -7.74 5.09 11.79
N CYS A 648 -7.57 6.14 12.61
CA CYS A 648 -7.19 6.02 14.02
C CYS A 648 -8.27 5.31 14.86
N ARG A 649 -9.55 5.47 14.54
CA ARG A 649 -10.64 4.73 15.21
C ARG A 649 -10.65 3.26 14.82
N LYS A 650 -10.32 2.94 13.56
CA LYS A 650 -10.26 1.55 13.07
C LYS A 650 -9.06 0.80 13.61
N ASP A 651 -7.91 1.46 13.71
CA ASP A 651 -6.68 0.86 14.22
C ASP A 651 -6.04 1.75 15.32
N PRO A 652 -6.63 1.78 16.53
CA PRO A 652 -6.24 2.73 17.59
C PRO A 652 -4.84 2.51 18.16
N ASP A 653 -4.30 1.29 18.05
CA ASP A 653 -3.01 0.91 18.62
C ASP A 653 -1.86 1.01 17.61
N ASN A 654 -2.13 1.41 16.37
CA ASN A 654 -1.12 1.45 15.33
C ASN A 654 -0.37 2.80 15.29
N PRO A 655 0.94 2.80 15.63
CA PRO A 655 1.74 4.03 15.62
C PRO A 655 1.98 4.57 14.20
N TYR A 656 1.91 3.72 13.17
CA TYR A 656 2.12 4.13 11.78
C TYR A 656 0.96 4.98 11.27
N VAL A 657 -0.28 4.68 11.65
CA VAL A 657 -1.44 5.52 11.27
C VAL A 657 -1.23 6.95 11.76
N ARG A 658 -0.82 7.13 13.02
CA ARG A 658 -0.52 8.44 13.61
C ARG A 658 0.70 9.11 13.01
N GLN A 659 1.74 8.33 12.66
CA GLN A 659 2.89 8.84 11.94
C GLN A 659 2.49 9.43 10.58
N HIS A 660 1.69 8.72 9.80
CA HIS A 660 1.20 9.18 8.51
C HIS A 660 0.22 10.35 8.65
N PHE A 661 -0.58 10.38 9.72
CA PHE A 661 -1.43 11.52 10.06
C PHE A 661 -0.60 12.78 10.35
N ALA A 662 0.47 12.65 11.15
CA ALA A 662 1.41 13.74 11.42
C ALA A 662 2.09 14.25 10.13
N ARG A 663 2.46 13.34 9.21
CA ARG A 663 3.00 13.71 7.90
C ARG A 663 2.00 14.47 7.05
N MET A 664 0.71 14.10 7.07
CA MET A 664 -0.33 14.84 6.36
C MET A 664 -0.44 16.28 6.88
N TYR A 665 -0.54 16.47 8.20
CA TYR A 665 -0.58 17.81 8.79
C TYR A 665 0.67 18.64 8.46
N LEU A 666 1.84 18.01 8.42
CA LEU A 666 3.07 18.68 8.04
C LEU A 666 3.05 19.17 6.58
N ARG A 667 2.44 18.40 5.66
CA ARG A 667 2.28 18.83 4.24
C ARG A 667 1.27 19.96 4.07
N GLU A 668 0.37 20.14 5.03
CA GLU A 668 -0.62 21.23 5.08
C GLU A 668 -0.10 22.43 5.89
N ASP A 669 1.20 22.47 6.21
CA ASP A 669 1.89 23.52 6.98
C ASP A 669 1.35 23.69 8.43
N ILE A 670 0.82 22.62 9.04
CA ILE A 670 0.28 22.60 10.42
C ILE A 670 1.23 21.83 11.34
N ASP A 671 2.35 22.47 11.68
CA ASP A 671 3.46 21.83 12.39
C ASP A 671 3.15 21.40 13.84
N THR A 672 2.38 22.21 14.58
CA THR A 672 2.15 22.00 16.01
C THR A 672 1.37 20.72 16.27
N THR A 673 0.29 20.51 15.51
CA THR A 673 -0.52 19.29 15.57
C THR A 673 0.26 18.07 15.10
N ALA A 674 1.07 18.22 14.04
CA ALA A 674 1.94 17.16 13.56
C ALA A 674 2.91 16.69 14.67
N LEU A 675 3.50 17.63 15.42
CA LEU A 675 4.41 17.31 16.53
C LEU A 675 3.69 16.56 17.66
N THR A 676 2.47 16.96 18.03
CA THR A 676 1.70 16.25 19.07
C THR A 676 1.39 14.82 18.66
N LEU A 677 0.94 14.61 17.41
CA LEU A 677 0.59 13.29 16.89
C LEU A 677 1.78 12.33 16.85
N ILE A 678 2.96 12.80 16.42
CA ILE A 678 4.15 11.93 16.40
C ILE A 678 4.65 11.62 17.81
N GLU A 679 4.52 12.55 18.76
CA GLU A 679 4.83 12.28 20.17
C GLU A 679 3.91 11.24 20.78
N ASP A 680 2.62 11.27 20.44
CA ASP A 680 1.67 10.24 20.86
C ASP A 680 1.98 8.88 20.23
N ALA A 681 2.40 8.84 18.95
CA ALA A 681 2.88 7.61 18.32
C ALA A 681 4.12 7.03 19.02
N ILE A 682 5.06 7.89 19.43
CA ILE A 682 6.26 7.47 20.19
C ILE A 682 5.88 6.95 21.58
N LYS A 683 4.90 7.56 22.26
CA LYS A 683 4.40 7.05 23.54
C LYS A 683 3.78 5.65 23.39
N MET A 684 3.13 5.37 22.27
CA MET A 684 2.58 4.03 21.98
C MET A 684 3.67 2.99 21.75
N ASN A 685 4.68 3.33 20.94
CA ASN A 685 5.79 2.41 20.69
C ASN A 685 7.13 3.15 20.48
N GLY A 686 7.80 3.44 21.60
CA GLY A 686 9.11 4.11 21.60
C GLY A 686 10.27 3.24 21.10
N LYS A 687 10.03 1.99 20.67
CA LYS A 687 11.07 1.14 20.08
C LYS A 687 11.19 1.32 18.57
N LEU A 688 10.26 2.05 17.94
CA LEU A 688 10.25 2.26 16.50
C LEU A 688 11.11 3.46 16.10
N ARG A 689 12.30 3.17 15.56
CA ARG A 689 13.26 4.17 15.05
C ARG A 689 12.63 5.19 14.08
N VAL A 690 11.78 4.72 13.17
CA VAL A 690 11.16 5.55 12.13
C VAL A 690 10.35 6.71 12.69
N LEU A 691 9.78 6.56 13.89
CA LEU A 691 9.01 7.62 14.55
C LEU A 691 9.90 8.78 15.00
N TYR A 692 11.11 8.48 15.48
CA TYR A 692 12.10 9.50 15.87
C TYR A 692 12.63 10.25 14.65
N HIS A 693 12.83 9.56 13.53
CA HIS A 693 13.15 10.21 12.26
C HIS A 693 12.04 11.18 11.84
N THR A 694 10.77 10.77 11.85
CA THR A 694 9.64 11.65 11.51
C THR A 694 9.52 12.83 12.49
N LYS A 695 9.74 12.61 13.80
CA LYS A 695 9.78 13.69 14.79
C LYS A 695 10.91 14.69 14.49
N GLY A 696 12.11 14.19 14.19
CA GLY A 696 13.24 15.02 13.77
C GLY A 696 12.91 15.86 12.55
N TYR A 697 12.25 15.26 11.55
CA TYR A 697 11.84 15.93 10.32
C TYR A 697 10.78 17.03 10.56
N ILE A 698 9.74 16.76 11.36
CA ILE A 698 8.74 17.77 11.74
C ILE A 698 9.40 18.95 12.44
N LEU A 699 10.26 18.68 13.44
CA LEU A 699 10.97 19.73 14.16
C LEU A 699 11.94 20.50 13.27
N HIS A 700 12.56 19.85 12.28
CA HIS A 700 13.39 20.50 11.28
C HIS A 700 12.56 21.48 10.44
N GLN A 701 11.37 21.11 9.97
CA GLN A 701 10.49 22.04 9.24
C GLN A 701 10.08 23.24 10.11
N MET A 702 9.79 23.01 11.40
CA MET A 702 9.54 24.09 12.36
C MET A 702 10.72 25.05 12.54
N VAL A 703 11.96 24.56 12.36
CA VAL A 703 13.15 25.43 12.37
C VAL A 703 13.10 26.37 11.18
N GLN A 704 12.68 25.92 10.00
CA GLN A 704 12.57 26.75 8.80
C GLN A 704 11.46 27.81 8.95
N SER A 705 10.28 27.41 9.44
CA SER A 705 9.10 28.29 9.59
C SER A 705 9.18 29.28 10.76
N SER A 706 10.08 29.09 11.74
CA SER A 706 10.13 29.94 12.94
C SER A 706 10.40 31.44 12.70
N GLU A 707 9.65 32.33 13.32
CA GLU A 707 9.86 33.79 13.16
C GLU A 707 11.02 34.32 14.01
N SER A 708 11.27 33.69 15.17
CA SER A 708 12.32 34.08 16.12
C SER A 708 13.47 33.08 16.14
N GLU A 709 14.69 33.60 16.17
CA GLU A 709 15.92 32.83 16.27
C GLU A 709 15.98 32.01 17.57
N GLU A 710 15.46 32.51 18.69
CA GLU A 710 15.45 31.74 19.95
C GLU A 710 14.55 30.50 19.88
N ILE A 711 13.37 30.64 19.27
CA ILE A 711 12.43 29.53 19.07
C ILE A 711 13.03 28.53 18.09
N GLY A 712 13.60 29.01 16.98
CA GLY A 712 14.30 28.19 16.01
C GLY A 712 15.44 27.39 16.63
N LYS A 713 16.26 28.01 17.49
CA LYS A 713 17.36 27.35 18.20
C LYS A 713 16.86 26.28 19.18
N ARG A 714 15.73 26.51 19.86
CA ARG A 714 15.11 25.48 20.72
C ARG A 714 14.64 24.28 19.89
N ARG A 715 13.97 24.53 18.76
CA ARG A 715 13.50 23.47 17.84
C ARG A 715 14.65 22.71 17.19
N LEU A 716 15.74 23.39 16.87
CA LEU A 716 16.98 22.81 16.37
C LEU A 716 17.51 21.75 17.35
N LEU A 717 17.66 22.10 18.63
CA LEU A 717 18.14 21.17 19.66
C LEU A 717 17.20 19.97 19.86
N GLN A 718 15.89 20.20 19.79
CA GLN A 718 14.90 19.11 19.88
C GLN A 718 14.97 18.17 18.66
N SER A 719 15.15 18.73 17.45
CA SER A 719 15.29 17.96 16.21
C SER A 719 16.57 17.13 16.23
N GLU A 720 17.67 17.74 16.66
CA GLU A 720 18.97 17.10 16.85
C GLU A 720 18.88 15.91 17.82
N ASP A 721 18.26 16.08 18.99
CA ASP A 721 18.04 15.00 19.96
C ASP A 721 17.21 13.84 19.38
N ALA A 722 16.16 14.15 18.60
CA ALA A 722 15.34 13.12 17.95
C ALA A 722 16.14 12.28 16.95
N TYR A 723 16.95 12.90 16.09
CA TYR A 723 17.81 12.17 15.16
C TYR A 723 18.90 11.37 15.86
N TYR A 724 19.56 11.92 16.89
CA TYR A 724 20.54 11.17 17.67
C TYR A 724 19.92 10.00 18.43
N THR A 725 18.67 10.13 18.90
CA THR A 725 17.94 9.01 19.48
C THR A 725 17.74 7.90 18.45
N GLY A 726 17.37 8.25 17.21
CA GLY A 726 17.34 7.29 16.09
C GLY A 726 18.69 6.62 15.82
N LEU A 727 19.79 7.38 15.82
CA LEU A 727 21.15 6.86 15.63
C LEU A 727 21.64 5.98 16.79
N LYS A 728 21.22 6.24 18.03
CA LYS A 728 21.50 5.36 19.18
C LYS A 728 20.83 3.99 19.01
N MET A 729 19.66 3.94 18.38
CA MET A 729 18.95 2.68 18.08
C MET A 729 19.58 1.93 16.91
N ASN A 730 20.05 2.66 15.89
CA ASN A 730 20.79 2.11 14.76
C ASN A 730 21.84 3.10 14.25
N SER A 731 23.11 2.83 14.54
CA SER A 731 24.24 3.69 14.19
C SER A 731 24.54 3.74 12.68
N ASN A 732 23.92 2.88 11.88
CA ASN A 732 24.05 2.83 10.43
C ASN A 732 22.84 3.43 9.70
N ASP A 733 21.96 4.17 10.40
CA ASP A 733 20.75 4.75 9.79
C ASP A 733 21.07 5.97 8.91
N GLU A 734 20.96 5.78 7.59
CA GLU A 734 21.17 6.80 6.57
C GLU A 734 20.26 8.02 6.74
N TYR A 735 18.99 7.80 7.10
CA TYR A 735 17.97 8.85 7.11
C TYR A 735 18.21 9.83 8.26
N CYS A 736 18.65 9.35 9.42
CA CYS A 736 19.00 10.22 10.54
C CYS A 736 20.26 11.06 10.23
N TYR A 737 21.28 10.49 9.58
CA TYR A 737 22.45 11.27 9.14
C TYR A 737 22.06 12.33 8.11
N GLN A 738 21.22 11.96 7.13
CA GLN A 738 20.71 12.89 6.13
C GLN A 738 19.90 14.02 6.77
N GLY A 739 18.97 13.68 7.67
CA GLY A 739 18.13 14.64 8.38
C GLY A 739 18.92 15.62 9.26
N LEU A 740 19.99 15.16 9.92
CA LEU A 740 20.92 16.03 10.67
C LEU A 740 21.67 17.01 9.76
N ALA A 741 22.19 16.52 8.62
CA ALA A 741 22.87 17.39 7.66
C ALA A 741 21.94 18.47 7.10
N GLN A 742 20.71 18.08 6.74
CA GLN A 742 19.67 19.02 6.30
C GLN A 742 19.31 20.04 7.38
N LEU A 743 19.14 19.59 8.62
CA LEU A 743 18.81 20.44 9.77
C LEU A 743 19.88 21.52 10.00
N TYR A 744 21.16 21.14 9.99
CA TYR A 744 22.25 22.10 10.17
C TYR A 744 22.38 23.07 9.00
N LEU A 745 22.22 22.60 7.76
CA LEU A 745 22.21 23.46 6.58
C LEU A 745 21.04 24.44 6.61
N ALA A 746 19.85 23.99 7.02
CA ALA A 746 18.67 24.83 7.17
C ALA A 746 18.87 25.92 8.23
N TRP A 747 19.52 25.58 9.35
CA TRP A 747 19.88 26.55 10.36
C TRP A 747 20.92 27.56 9.86
N ALA A 748 21.97 27.10 9.17
CA ALA A 748 23.00 27.97 8.59
C ALA A 748 22.42 29.00 7.61
N LYS A 749 21.39 28.62 6.84
CA LYS A 749 20.66 29.53 5.94
C LYS A 749 19.88 30.63 6.67
N LYS A 750 19.49 30.39 7.92
CA LYS A 750 18.64 31.28 8.71
C LYS A 750 19.41 32.25 9.58
N VAL A 751 20.59 31.83 10.06
CA VAL A 751 21.41 32.66 10.93
C VAL A 751 22.05 33.81 10.15
N ASN A 752 21.91 35.01 10.70
CA ASN A 752 22.47 36.24 10.13
C ASN A 752 23.96 36.40 10.43
N ASP A 753 24.42 35.84 11.56
CA ASP A 753 25.82 35.84 11.98
C ASP A 753 26.68 34.90 11.12
N GLU A 754 27.73 35.44 10.48
CA GLU A 754 28.61 34.70 9.57
C GLU A 754 29.47 33.66 10.29
N GLU A 755 29.89 33.91 11.53
CA GLU A 755 30.68 32.95 12.31
C GLU A 755 29.83 31.72 12.63
N GLN A 756 28.62 31.93 13.17
CA GLN A 756 27.69 30.84 13.43
C GLN A 756 27.28 30.09 12.15
N ARG A 757 27.02 30.80 11.04
CA ARG A 757 26.74 30.16 9.75
C ARG A 757 27.84 29.18 9.35
N THR A 758 29.10 29.62 9.46
CA THR A 758 30.27 28.79 9.13
C THR A 758 30.39 27.58 10.05
N VAL A 759 30.13 27.73 11.35
CA VAL A 759 30.14 26.63 12.31
C VAL A 759 29.11 25.56 11.95
N TYR A 760 27.88 25.94 11.59
CA TYR A 760 26.84 24.96 11.24
C TYR A 760 27.03 24.31 9.87
N ILE A 761 27.64 25.00 8.92
CA ILE A 761 28.13 24.37 7.68
C ILE A 761 29.16 23.29 8.03
N GLY A 762 30.16 23.61 8.86
CA GLY A 762 31.16 22.63 9.30
C GLY A 762 30.55 21.45 10.08
N LYS A 763 29.51 21.69 10.89
CA LYS A 763 28.75 20.60 11.54
C LYS A 763 28.04 19.70 10.52
N ALA A 764 27.42 20.29 9.49
CA ALA A 764 26.76 19.53 8.44
C ALA A 764 27.76 18.63 7.67
N GLU A 765 28.92 19.17 7.29
CA GLU A 765 30.00 18.41 6.64
C GLU A 765 30.55 17.30 7.55
N ASN A 766 30.75 17.57 8.84
CA ASN A 766 31.22 16.57 9.80
C ASN A 766 30.24 15.40 9.92
N ILE A 767 28.94 15.66 10.02
CA ILE A 767 27.91 14.61 10.05
C ILE A 767 27.88 13.80 8.77
N ILE A 768 28.02 14.44 7.61
CA ILE A 768 28.13 13.73 6.33
C ILE A 768 29.36 12.81 6.34
N ASN A 769 30.52 13.33 6.74
CA ASN A 769 31.76 12.55 6.80
C ASN A 769 31.69 11.37 7.78
N GLU A 770 31.03 11.55 8.93
CA GLU A 770 30.74 10.45 9.86
C GLU A 770 29.79 9.42 9.26
N GLY A 771 28.70 9.86 8.63
CA GLY A 771 27.73 9.01 7.97
C GLY A 771 28.36 8.21 6.83
N LEU A 772 29.20 8.83 5.99
CA LEU A 772 29.91 8.18 4.87
C LEU A 772 30.86 7.06 5.33
N LYS A 773 31.33 7.08 6.58
CA LYS A 773 32.16 6.01 7.18
C LYS A 773 31.34 4.83 7.70
N LYS A 774 30.09 5.05 8.09
CA LYS A 774 29.25 4.04 8.79
C LYS A 774 28.15 3.44 7.91
N VAL A 775 27.51 4.27 7.10
CA VAL A 775 26.31 3.93 6.35
C VAL A 775 26.68 3.13 5.09
N ARG A 776 25.85 2.13 4.78
CA ARG A 776 26.01 1.29 3.58
C ARG A 776 25.65 2.03 2.29
N ASN A 777 24.51 2.72 2.26
CA ASN A 777 24.09 3.56 1.13
C ASN A 777 24.44 5.03 1.41
N LYS A 778 25.28 5.59 0.56
CA LYS A 778 25.86 6.93 0.73
C LYS A 778 25.17 7.99 -0.12
N GLU A 779 24.21 7.60 -0.95
CA GLU A 779 23.52 8.48 -1.92
C GLU A 779 22.93 9.72 -1.26
N GLY A 780 22.07 9.55 -0.25
CA GLY A 780 21.42 10.68 0.43
C GLY A 780 22.42 11.66 1.04
N LEU A 781 23.54 11.16 1.57
CA LEU A 781 24.59 12.00 2.16
C LEU A 781 25.36 12.80 1.10
N TRP A 782 25.62 12.20 -0.06
CA TRP A 782 26.24 12.90 -1.18
C TRP A 782 25.30 13.96 -1.79
N ILE A 783 23.99 13.70 -1.82
CA ILE A 783 22.99 14.70 -2.21
C ILE A 783 23.01 15.89 -1.24
N GLU A 784 23.07 15.65 0.07
CA GLU A 784 23.18 16.75 1.04
C GLU A 784 24.53 17.47 0.95
N SER A 785 25.63 16.77 0.68
CA SER A 785 26.92 17.41 0.41
C SER A 785 26.81 18.38 -0.76
N ALA A 786 26.15 17.98 -1.85
CA ALA A 786 25.90 18.84 -2.99
C ALA A 786 24.99 20.04 -2.67
N ASN A 787 24.03 19.87 -1.75
CA ASN A 787 23.18 20.97 -1.28
C ASN A 787 23.98 22.00 -0.46
N ILE A 788 24.96 21.53 0.34
CA ILE A 788 25.91 22.40 1.07
C ILE A 788 26.80 23.14 0.07
N ASP A 789 27.41 22.44 -0.87
CA ASP A 789 28.27 23.01 -1.91
C ASP A 789 27.51 24.09 -2.73
N SER A 790 26.26 23.81 -3.07
CA SER A 790 25.37 24.76 -3.75
C SER A 790 25.11 26.02 -2.92
N PHE A 791 25.03 25.90 -1.60
CA PHE A 791 24.79 27.04 -0.71
C PHE A 791 26.03 27.92 -0.56
N ILE A 792 27.22 27.31 -0.53
CA ILE A 792 28.52 28.00 -0.48
C ILE A 792 28.92 28.55 -1.87
N ARG A 793 28.16 28.20 -2.93
CA ARG A 793 28.40 28.55 -4.34
C ARG A 793 29.68 27.93 -4.90
N ASP A 794 30.08 26.75 -4.40
CA ASP A 794 31.12 25.93 -5.00
C ASP A 794 30.52 24.99 -6.05
N HIS A 795 30.54 25.46 -7.29
CA HIS A 795 29.98 24.73 -8.43
C HIS A 795 30.74 23.43 -8.75
N PHE A 796 32.06 23.38 -8.50
CA PHE A 796 32.89 22.22 -8.83
C PHE A 796 32.75 21.11 -7.78
N ALA A 797 32.76 21.48 -6.50
CA ALA A 797 32.50 20.54 -5.40
C ALA A 797 31.10 19.92 -5.54
N ARG A 798 30.09 20.76 -5.85
CA ARG A 798 28.70 20.31 -6.05
C ARG A 798 28.58 19.22 -7.13
N ILE A 799 29.21 19.43 -8.29
CA ILE A 799 29.20 18.44 -9.38
C ILE A 799 29.88 17.15 -8.91
N ARG A 800 31.05 17.23 -8.26
CA ARG A 800 31.77 16.06 -7.76
C ARG A 800 30.95 15.27 -6.74
N SER A 801 30.28 15.96 -5.82
CA SER A 801 29.38 15.34 -4.82
C SER A 801 28.23 14.60 -5.52
N LEU A 802 27.63 15.20 -6.55
CA LEU A 802 26.56 14.57 -7.33
C LEU A 802 27.05 13.40 -8.22
N GLU A 803 28.24 13.51 -8.80
CA GLU A 803 28.91 12.40 -9.52
C GLU A 803 29.15 11.22 -8.58
N ASN A 804 29.62 11.47 -7.36
CA ASN A 804 29.75 10.44 -6.33
C ASN A 804 28.39 9.85 -5.92
N ALA A 805 27.33 10.67 -5.81
CA ALA A 805 25.98 10.17 -5.54
C ALA A 805 25.51 9.19 -6.63
N VAL A 806 25.69 9.56 -7.90
CA VAL A 806 25.35 8.70 -9.04
C VAL A 806 26.26 7.47 -9.12
N ALA A 807 27.55 7.58 -8.81
CA ALA A 807 28.44 6.42 -8.78
C ALA A 807 28.06 5.41 -7.69
N ASN A 808 27.63 5.87 -6.51
CA ASN A 808 27.18 5.01 -5.41
C ASN A 808 25.77 4.44 -5.65
N ALA A 809 24.90 5.20 -6.30
CA ALA A 809 23.55 4.77 -6.66
C ALA A 809 23.25 5.08 -8.14
N PRO A 810 23.78 4.25 -9.07
CA PRO A 810 23.62 4.51 -10.50
C PRO A 810 22.17 4.60 -10.93
N GLY A 811 21.24 3.88 -10.29
CA GLY A 811 19.80 3.92 -10.61
C GLY A 811 19.02 5.10 -10.02
N SER A 812 19.65 5.99 -9.25
CA SER A 812 18.92 7.07 -8.58
C SER A 812 18.42 8.13 -9.57
N ILE A 813 17.10 8.27 -9.66
CA ILE A 813 16.43 9.30 -10.46
C ILE A 813 16.80 10.70 -9.95
N ILE A 814 16.73 10.89 -8.63
CA ILE A 814 16.94 12.19 -7.98
C ILE A 814 18.40 12.62 -8.12
N ALA A 815 19.38 11.74 -7.85
CA ALA A 815 20.79 12.09 -7.96
C ALA A 815 21.18 12.46 -9.39
N ARG A 816 20.74 11.67 -10.38
CA ARG A 816 20.95 11.95 -11.80
C ARG A 816 20.27 13.25 -12.24
N TYR A 817 19.04 13.50 -11.79
CA TYR A 817 18.29 14.73 -12.10
C TYR A 817 18.99 15.96 -11.53
N LEU A 818 19.45 15.90 -10.27
CA LEU A 818 20.19 16.99 -9.65
C LEU A 818 21.55 17.22 -10.31
N LEU A 819 22.26 16.15 -10.70
CA LEU A 819 23.52 16.22 -11.46
C LEU A 819 23.30 16.91 -12.81
N ALA A 820 22.28 16.52 -13.56
CA ALA A 820 21.94 17.15 -14.83
C ALA A 820 21.62 18.64 -14.66
N LYS A 821 20.86 19.00 -13.62
CA LYS A 821 20.57 20.41 -13.30
C LYS A 821 21.84 21.18 -12.92
N ALA A 822 22.78 20.56 -12.19
CA ALA A 822 24.06 21.17 -11.87
C ALA A 822 24.91 21.41 -13.13
N TYR A 823 24.94 20.46 -14.08
CA TYR A 823 25.59 20.66 -15.38
C TYR A 823 24.92 21.76 -16.20
N ASN A 824 23.59 21.85 -16.23
CA ASN A 824 22.87 22.94 -16.90
C ASN A 824 23.28 24.31 -16.34
N LEU A 825 23.37 24.45 -15.01
CA LEU A 825 23.78 25.71 -14.36
C LEU A 825 25.23 26.10 -14.68
N ASN A 826 26.08 25.13 -15.02
CA ASN A 826 27.46 25.35 -15.44
C ASN A 826 27.63 25.42 -16.96
N ASN A 827 26.54 25.51 -17.73
CA ASN A 827 26.54 25.50 -19.20
C ASN A 827 27.11 24.21 -19.85
N GLU A 828 27.19 23.11 -19.10
CA GLU A 828 27.61 21.78 -19.59
C GLU A 828 26.43 21.00 -20.17
N PHE A 829 25.74 21.58 -21.16
CA PHE A 829 24.46 21.06 -21.65
C PHE A 829 24.54 19.66 -22.26
N GLU A 830 25.63 19.30 -22.94
CA GLU A 830 25.77 17.97 -23.56
C GLU A 830 25.86 16.84 -22.51
N LYS A 831 26.57 17.08 -21.39
CA LYS A 831 26.60 16.13 -20.27
C LYS A 831 25.22 15.99 -19.63
N SER A 832 24.54 17.10 -19.38
CA SER A 832 23.17 17.11 -18.86
C SER A 832 22.20 16.35 -19.79
N LYS A 833 22.28 16.61 -21.10
CA LYS A 833 21.47 15.97 -22.14
C LYS A 833 21.63 14.46 -22.13
N SER A 834 22.86 13.95 -22.00
CA SER A 834 23.14 12.52 -21.95
C SER A 834 22.43 11.84 -20.77
N ILE A 835 22.46 12.46 -19.58
CA ILE A 835 21.83 11.93 -18.36
C ILE A 835 20.30 12.03 -18.45
N LEU A 836 19.77 13.20 -18.83
CA LEU A 836 18.33 13.44 -18.90
C LEU A 836 17.66 12.59 -19.97
N SER A 837 18.33 12.34 -21.10
CA SER A 837 17.81 11.46 -22.15
C SER A 837 17.57 10.03 -21.64
N ILE A 838 18.48 9.52 -20.80
CA ILE A 838 18.34 8.20 -20.18
C ILE A 838 17.24 8.23 -19.12
N LEU A 839 17.20 9.27 -18.28
CA LEU A 839 16.20 9.40 -17.21
C LEU A 839 14.76 9.41 -17.73
N VAL A 840 14.48 10.26 -18.73
CA VAL A 840 13.14 10.39 -19.32
C VAL A 840 12.73 9.09 -20.02
N ARG A 841 13.69 8.41 -20.67
CA ARG A 841 13.47 7.12 -21.32
C ARG A 841 13.19 5.99 -20.33
N GLU A 842 13.92 5.94 -19.23
CA GLU A 842 13.77 4.87 -18.21
C GLU A 842 12.57 5.11 -17.28
N ASN A 843 12.17 6.37 -17.06
CA ASN A 843 11.14 6.75 -16.09
C ASN A 843 10.20 7.82 -16.68
N PRO A 844 9.35 7.47 -17.66
CA PRO A 844 8.44 8.42 -18.31
C PRO A 844 7.41 9.04 -17.36
N ASP A 845 7.14 8.35 -16.24
CA ASP A 845 6.23 8.77 -15.17
C ASP A 845 6.75 10.00 -14.40
N GLU A 846 8.07 10.18 -14.36
CA GLU A 846 8.74 11.30 -13.71
C GLU A 846 8.80 12.50 -14.66
N TYR A 847 7.77 13.35 -14.59
CA TYR A 847 7.62 14.50 -15.50
C TYR A 847 8.61 15.65 -15.22
N ARG A 848 9.20 15.73 -14.02
CA ARG A 848 10.15 16.80 -13.65
C ARG A 848 11.46 16.74 -14.45
N PRO A 849 12.11 15.56 -14.58
CA PRO A 849 13.19 15.36 -15.56
C PRO A 849 12.82 15.79 -16.98
N SER A 850 11.60 15.52 -17.45
CA SER A 850 11.15 15.89 -18.80
C SER A 850 11.06 17.41 -18.99
N ILE A 851 10.64 18.17 -17.98
CA ILE A 851 10.67 19.64 -17.97
C ILE A 851 12.11 20.14 -18.10
N GLU A 852 13.01 19.65 -17.24
CA GLU A 852 14.40 20.08 -17.25
C GLU A 852 15.08 19.68 -18.58
N TYR A 853 14.75 18.52 -19.14
CA TYR A 853 15.29 18.07 -20.43
C TYR A 853 14.82 18.93 -21.59
N ALA A 854 13.54 19.31 -21.61
CA ALA A 854 13.00 20.25 -22.58
C ALA A 854 13.75 21.59 -22.54
N PHE A 855 14.06 22.11 -21.35
CA PHE A 855 14.86 23.32 -21.19
C PHE A 855 16.31 23.11 -21.67
N THR A 856 16.96 22.01 -21.30
CA THR A 856 18.33 21.68 -21.74
C THR A 856 18.43 21.63 -23.27
N ILE A 857 17.47 21.01 -23.96
CA ILE A 857 17.50 20.93 -25.42
C ILE A 857 17.45 22.32 -26.05
N ILE A 858 16.57 23.19 -25.58
CA ILE A 858 16.44 24.54 -26.14
C ILE A 858 17.72 25.35 -25.87
N ARG A 859 18.29 25.24 -24.66
CA ARG A 859 19.55 25.90 -24.27
C ARG A 859 20.76 25.37 -25.06
N ALA A 860 20.77 24.08 -25.38
CA ALA A 860 21.77 23.45 -26.24
C ALA A 860 21.61 23.78 -27.74
N GLY A 861 20.69 24.68 -28.12
CA GLY A 861 20.46 25.09 -29.50
C GLY A 861 19.45 24.23 -30.28
N GLY A 862 18.72 23.35 -29.60
CA GLY A 862 17.63 22.56 -30.19
C GLY A 862 16.37 23.36 -30.50
N SER A 863 15.44 22.69 -31.18
CA SER A 863 14.15 23.26 -31.63
C SER A 863 13.07 23.19 -30.54
N LEU A 864 12.01 24.01 -30.65
CA LEU A 864 10.85 23.95 -29.76
C LEU A 864 10.09 22.64 -29.94
N GLU A 865 10.02 22.15 -31.18
CA GLU A 865 9.39 20.90 -31.58
C GLU A 865 10.02 19.70 -30.85
N SER A 866 11.35 19.68 -30.73
CA SER A 866 12.06 18.63 -29.97
C SER A 866 11.70 18.67 -28.49
N ALA A 867 11.60 19.85 -27.89
CA ALA A 867 11.23 20.02 -26.48
C ALA A 867 9.77 19.63 -26.21
N ILE A 868 8.85 19.98 -27.11
CA ILE A 868 7.44 19.57 -27.05
C ILE A 868 7.31 18.05 -27.15
N ALA A 869 8.08 17.42 -28.05
CA ALA A 869 8.05 15.97 -28.21
C ALA A 869 8.44 15.23 -26.93
N ILE A 870 9.42 15.74 -26.19
CA ILE A 870 9.84 15.18 -24.88
C ILE A 870 8.75 15.32 -23.84
N LEU A 871 8.22 16.52 -23.64
CA LEU A 871 7.15 16.73 -22.66
C LEU A 871 5.91 15.90 -22.99
N SER A 872 5.61 15.72 -24.28
CA SER A 872 4.48 14.91 -24.73
C SER A 872 4.59 13.44 -24.33
N GLN A 873 5.78 12.96 -23.97
CA GLN A 873 6.01 11.60 -23.47
C GLN A 873 5.65 11.42 -21.99
N SER A 874 5.54 12.50 -21.21
CA SER A 874 5.26 12.46 -19.76
C SER A 874 3.89 13.04 -19.39
N THR A 875 2.93 13.06 -20.32
CA THR A 875 1.61 13.69 -20.11
C THR A 875 0.71 12.95 -19.12
N LEU A 876 0.94 11.66 -18.90
CA LEU A 876 0.09 10.82 -18.02
C LEU A 876 -0.06 11.45 -16.64
N TYR A 877 1.08 11.67 -15.97
CA TYR A 877 1.15 12.32 -14.66
C TYR A 877 1.55 13.80 -14.75
N GLY A 878 2.15 14.26 -15.85
CA GLY A 878 2.51 15.67 -16.00
C GLY A 878 1.32 16.62 -15.84
N TYR A 879 0.12 16.26 -16.29
CA TYR A 879 -1.05 17.13 -16.14
C TYR A 879 -1.58 17.27 -14.71
N SER A 880 -1.07 16.52 -13.72
CA SER A 880 -1.39 16.81 -12.31
C SER A 880 -0.58 17.98 -11.75
N ASP A 881 0.47 18.41 -12.44
CA ASP A 881 1.37 19.47 -11.98
C ASP A 881 1.16 20.78 -12.76
N PRO A 882 0.94 21.92 -12.05
CA PRO A 882 0.64 23.18 -12.72
C PRO A 882 1.85 23.74 -13.48
N LEU A 883 3.10 23.47 -13.04
CA LEU A 883 4.30 23.92 -13.75
C LEU A 883 4.46 23.17 -15.08
N PHE A 884 4.20 21.86 -15.10
CA PHE A 884 4.20 21.06 -16.32
C PHE A 884 3.16 21.58 -17.33
N VAL A 885 1.93 21.82 -16.89
CA VAL A 885 0.85 22.35 -17.75
C VAL A 885 1.23 23.72 -18.32
N ALA A 886 1.75 24.64 -17.49
CA ALA A 886 2.21 25.95 -17.94
C ALA A 886 3.38 25.84 -18.95
N THR A 887 4.28 24.87 -18.76
CA THR A 887 5.45 24.67 -19.63
C THR A 887 5.05 24.06 -20.96
N LEU A 888 4.31 22.95 -20.99
CA LEU A 888 3.91 22.30 -22.24
C LEU A 888 2.95 23.18 -23.04
N GLY A 889 1.92 23.75 -22.39
CA GLY A 889 1.01 24.69 -23.02
C GLY A 889 1.74 25.93 -23.56
N GLY A 890 2.72 26.43 -22.80
CA GLY A 890 3.54 27.57 -23.23
C GLY A 890 4.44 27.26 -24.43
N LEU A 891 5.12 26.12 -24.45
CA LEU A 891 5.94 25.71 -25.59
C LEU A 891 5.10 25.47 -26.85
N LEU A 892 3.94 24.80 -26.73
CA LEU A 892 2.99 24.64 -27.84
C LEU A 892 2.49 25.98 -28.37
N PHE A 893 2.20 26.94 -27.49
CA PHE A 893 1.79 28.29 -27.86
C PHE A 893 2.89 29.04 -28.61
N LEU A 894 4.14 28.97 -28.12
CA LEU A 894 5.30 29.56 -28.81
C LEU A 894 5.56 28.90 -30.16
N ASN A 895 5.25 27.60 -30.31
CA ASN A 895 5.31 26.86 -31.56
C ASN A 895 4.11 27.08 -32.50
N LYS A 896 3.18 27.99 -32.13
CA LYS A 896 1.96 28.33 -32.87
C LYS A 896 0.95 27.17 -33.02
N GLU A 897 1.02 26.16 -32.16
CA GLU A 897 0.06 25.05 -32.07
C GLU A 897 -1.07 25.41 -31.10
N PHE A 898 -1.84 26.45 -31.42
CA PHE A 898 -2.76 27.09 -30.46
C PHE A 898 -3.88 26.17 -29.95
N THR A 899 -4.45 25.33 -30.81
CA THR A 899 -5.53 24.39 -30.41
C THR A 899 -5.02 23.40 -29.36
N LYS A 900 -3.86 22.78 -29.60
CA LYS A 900 -3.24 21.86 -28.64
C LYS A 900 -2.83 22.56 -27.35
N ALA A 901 -2.35 23.80 -27.44
CA ALA A 901 -2.02 24.58 -26.26
C ALA A 901 -3.28 24.84 -25.39
N GLU A 902 -4.41 25.17 -26.04
CA GLU A 902 -5.69 25.39 -25.36
C GLU A 902 -6.21 24.11 -24.68
N ASP A 903 -6.11 22.95 -25.34
CA ASP A 903 -6.43 21.65 -24.74
C ASP A 903 -5.60 21.38 -23.47
N VAL A 904 -4.29 21.69 -23.52
CA VAL A 904 -3.40 21.53 -22.35
C VAL A 904 -3.77 22.50 -21.24
N PHE A 905 -4.09 23.76 -21.54
CA PHE A 905 -4.51 24.72 -20.51
C PHE A 905 -5.89 24.36 -19.92
N TYR A 906 -6.77 23.74 -20.69
CA TYR A 906 -8.07 23.26 -20.20
C TYR A 906 -7.93 22.22 -19.09
N GLU A 907 -6.83 21.44 -19.06
CA GLU A 907 -6.54 20.48 -17.99
C GLU A 907 -6.41 21.15 -16.62
N SER A 908 -6.01 22.42 -16.56
CA SER A 908 -5.98 23.25 -15.34
C SER A 908 -7.38 23.57 -14.82
N VAL A 909 -8.36 23.74 -15.73
CA VAL A 909 -9.77 23.94 -15.39
C VAL A 909 -10.37 22.63 -14.90
N LYS A 910 -10.15 21.52 -15.64
CA LYS A 910 -10.64 20.19 -15.27
C LYS A 910 -10.15 19.74 -13.89
N ARG A 911 -8.93 20.12 -13.51
CA ARG A 911 -8.29 19.75 -12.22
C ARG A 911 -8.38 20.83 -11.14
N GLU A 912 -8.96 21.99 -11.44
CA GLU A 912 -9.17 23.09 -10.49
C GLU A 912 -7.90 23.52 -9.70
N PHE A 913 -6.79 23.78 -10.38
CA PHE A 913 -5.55 24.14 -9.68
C PHE A 913 -5.68 25.41 -8.81
N SER A 914 -5.19 25.36 -7.57
CA SER A 914 -5.14 26.52 -6.65
C SER A 914 -4.26 27.66 -7.19
N ASN A 915 -3.16 27.31 -7.86
CA ASN A 915 -2.14 28.22 -8.36
C ASN A 915 -2.33 28.58 -9.85
N ALA A 916 -3.51 28.33 -10.42
CA ALA A 916 -3.80 28.39 -11.85
C ALA A 916 -3.51 29.76 -12.53
N ARG A 917 -3.46 30.84 -11.73
CA ARG A 917 -3.22 32.22 -12.21
C ARG A 917 -1.78 32.72 -11.98
N MET A 918 -0.94 31.96 -11.28
CA MET A 918 0.45 32.33 -11.07
C MET A 918 1.28 32.03 -12.33
N ILE A 919 2.24 32.91 -12.62
CA ILE A 919 3.22 32.67 -13.69
C ILE A 919 4.16 31.57 -13.20
N LEU A 920 4.13 30.42 -13.86
CA LEU A 920 4.98 29.27 -13.51
C LEU A 920 6.03 28.99 -14.58
N PHE A 921 5.74 29.32 -15.84
CA PHE A 921 6.71 29.20 -16.93
C PHE A 921 7.01 30.57 -17.53
N ASP A 922 8.29 30.93 -17.47
CA ASP A 922 8.83 32.15 -18.05
C ASP A 922 9.90 31.81 -19.09
N PRO A 923 9.65 32.07 -20.38
CA PRO A 923 10.62 31.80 -21.43
C PRO A 923 11.93 32.57 -21.29
N GLU A 924 11.92 33.83 -20.82
CA GLU A 924 13.15 34.62 -20.66
C GLU A 924 14.07 33.97 -19.62
N ASP A 925 13.49 33.66 -18.45
CA ASP A 925 14.26 33.14 -17.31
C ASP A 925 14.67 31.68 -17.52
N ARG A 926 13.83 30.88 -18.21
CA ARG A 926 14.04 29.42 -18.34
C ARG A 926 14.72 29.00 -19.62
N LEU A 927 14.52 29.70 -20.73
CA LEU A 927 15.11 29.33 -22.02
C LEU A 927 16.33 30.18 -22.39
N GLU A 928 16.61 31.25 -21.66
CA GLU A 928 17.71 32.21 -21.94
C GLU A 928 17.66 32.76 -23.38
N LYS A 929 16.45 32.77 -23.97
CA LYS A 929 16.15 33.37 -25.27
C LYS A 929 15.26 34.58 -25.05
N ASN A 930 15.59 35.68 -25.70
CA ASN A 930 14.83 36.92 -25.57
C ASN A 930 13.58 36.84 -26.45
N PHE A 931 12.41 36.61 -25.85
CA PHE A 931 11.12 36.56 -26.53
C PHE A 931 10.41 37.91 -26.42
N GLU A 932 11.05 38.94 -26.97
CA GLU A 932 10.43 40.27 -27.10
C GLU A 932 9.62 40.34 -28.39
N TYR A 933 8.37 40.81 -28.27
CA TYR A 933 7.46 40.98 -29.39
C TYR A 933 6.97 42.41 -29.49
N ASP A 934 6.81 42.91 -30.72
CA ASP A 934 6.06 44.13 -30.97
C ASP A 934 4.55 43.80 -30.91
N ALA A 935 3.82 44.55 -30.09
CA ALA A 935 2.40 44.34 -29.84
C ALA A 935 1.61 45.64 -29.99
N VAL A 936 0.32 45.50 -30.33
CA VAL A 936 -0.64 46.60 -30.38
C VAL A 936 -1.71 46.37 -29.31
N VAL A 937 -1.95 47.36 -28.47
CA VAL A 937 -3.01 47.29 -27.45
C VAL A 937 -4.37 47.34 -28.14
N LYS A 938 -5.12 46.24 -28.11
CA LYS A 938 -6.45 46.16 -28.74
C LYS A 938 -7.59 46.59 -27.84
N TYR A 939 -7.47 46.24 -26.56
CA TYR A 939 -8.50 46.51 -25.56
C TYR A 939 -7.86 46.93 -24.24
N VAL A 940 -8.46 47.91 -23.57
CA VAL A 940 -8.08 48.39 -22.25
C VAL A 940 -9.36 48.48 -21.41
N GLY A 941 -9.46 47.64 -20.38
CA GLY A 941 -10.51 47.71 -19.36
C GLY A 941 -9.97 48.28 -18.04
N ASP A 942 -10.78 48.25 -16.99
CA ASP A 942 -10.42 48.86 -15.69
C ASP A 942 -9.28 48.13 -14.95
N ARG A 943 -9.13 46.82 -15.18
CA ARG A 943 -8.15 45.97 -14.48
C ARG A 943 -7.36 45.02 -15.38
N TYR A 944 -7.61 45.03 -16.68
CA TYR A 944 -6.93 44.16 -17.64
C TYR A 944 -6.96 44.76 -19.03
N SER A 945 -6.06 44.28 -19.89
CA SER A 945 -5.98 44.66 -21.30
C SER A 945 -5.79 43.43 -22.18
N TYR A 946 -6.06 43.55 -23.48
CA TYR A 946 -5.68 42.55 -24.48
C TYR A 946 -4.74 43.18 -25.50
N LEU A 947 -3.65 42.47 -25.79
CA LEU A 947 -2.62 42.91 -26.73
C LEU A 947 -2.56 41.93 -27.89
N PHE A 948 -2.52 42.49 -29.10
CA PHE A 948 -2.35 41.74 -30.33
C PHE A 948 -0.87 41.68 -30.71
N ILE A 949 -0.36 40.47 -30.90
CA ILE A 949 0.98 40.22 -31.44
C ILE A 949 0.79 39.55 -32.81
N ALA A 950 1.51 40.02 -33.83
CA ALA A 950 1.38 39.47 -35.18
C ALA A 950 1.69 37.97 -35.20
N GLY A 951 0.73 37.17 -35.68
CA GLY A 951 0.86 35.71 -35.75
C GLY A 951 0.49 34.96 -34.47
N PHE A 952 -0.05 35.64 -33.46
CA PHE A 952 -0.57 35.05 -32.22
C PHE A 952 -2.03 35.49 -31.97
N PRO A 953 -2.82 34.71 -31.21
CA PRO A 953 -4.11 35.17 -30.71
C PRO A 953 -3.94 36.32 -29.70
N ASP A 954 -5.01 37.08 -29.46
CA ASP A 954 -4.99 38.22 -28.54
C ASP A 954 -4.61 37.74 -27.11
N ILE A 955 -3.53 38.28 -26.57
CA ILE A 955 -2.94 37.82 -25.29
C ILE A 955 -3.45 38.68 -24.13
N TYR A 956 -3.80 38.00 -23.04
CA TYR A 956 -4.27 38.63 -21.82
C TYR A 956 -3.15 39.39 -21.10
N CYS A 957 -3.46 40.60 -20.63
CA CYS A 957 -2.58 41.43 -19.85
C CYS A 957 -3.25 41.79 -18.51
N PRO A 958 -2.68 41.38 -17.37
CA PRO A 958 -3.31 41.52 -16.04
C PRO A 958 -3.34 42.95 -15.50
N SER A 959 -2.99 43.96 -16.30
CA SER A 959 -3.06 45.36 -15.89
C SER A 959 -3.21 46.29 -17.11
N SER A 960 -3.85 47.43 -16.86
CA SER A 960 -3.96 48.55 -17.80
C SER A 960 -2.87 49.62 -17.59
N LYS A 961 -2.00 49.40 -16.59
CA LYS A 961 -0.84 50.24 -16.26
C LYS A 961 0.39 49.38 -15.95
N TYR A 962 1.54 49.66 -16.56
CA TYR A 962 2.80 48.94 -16.33
C TYR A 962 3.94 49.91 -16.07
N HIS A 963 4.56 49.85 -14.88
CA HIS A 963 5.68 50.71 -14.47
C HIS A 963 5.50 52.21 -14.82
N GLY A 964 4.31 52.76 -14.59
CA GLY A 964 3.97 54.16 -14.89
C GLY A 964 3.44 54.43 -16.31
N LEU A 965 3.54 53.46 -17.23
CA LEU A 965 2.97 53.51 -18.57
C LEU A 965 1.47 53.16 -18.52
N ILE A 966 0.60 54.09 -18.94
CA ILE A 966 -0.83 53.85 -19.08
C ILE A 966 -1.11 53.34 -20.49
N LEU A 967 -1.62 52.11 -20.61
CA LEU A 967 -1.93 51.52 -21.90
C LEU A 967 -3.15 52.23 -22.52
N LYS A 968 -3.05 52.56 -23.80
CA LYS A 968 -4.14 53.13 -24.59
C LYS A 968 -4.41 52.23 -25.78
N ARG A 969 -5.65 52.18 -26.23
CA ARG A 969 -6.03 51.48 -27.46
C ARG A 969 -5.17 51.96 -28.64
N ASP A 970 -4.77 51.01 -29.48
CA ASP A 970 -3.90 51.17 -30.65
C ASP A 970 -2.45 51.62 -30.36
N MET A 971 -2.06 51.66 -29.09
CA MET A 971 -0.68 51.94 -28.70
C MET A 971 0.24 50.78 -29.09
N ARG A 972 1.35 51.10 -29.76
CA ARG A 972 2.43 50.15 -30.03
C ARG A 972 3.38 50.07 -28.84
N VAL A 973 3.59 48.85 -28.37
CA VAL A 973 4.46 48.54 -27.23
C VAL A 973 5.31 47.32 -27.55
N ARG A 974 6.42 47.18 -26.85
CA ARG A 974 7.20 45.95 -26.83
C ARG A 974 6.85 45.16 -25.59
N VAL A 975 6.65 43.85 -25.73
CA VAL A 975 6.15 42.99 -24.66
C VAL A 975 6.87 41.67 -24.57
N THR A 976 6.78 41.06 -23.40
CA THR A 976 7.25 39.70 -23.16
C THR A 976 6.09 38.84 -22.68
N VAL A 977 6.05 37.60 -23.14
CA VAL A 977 4.97 36.65 -22.84
C VAL A 977 5.47 35.63 -21.83
N ALA A 978 4.68 35.39 -20.80
CA ALA A 978 4.88 34.32 -19.83
C ALA A 978 3.61 33.47 -19.74
N PHE A 979 3.69 32.34 -19.04
CA PHE A 979 2.63 31.35 -19.05
C PHE A 979 2.17 30.97 -17.64
N THR A 980 0.86 31.05 -17.45
CA THR A 980 0.15 30.48 -16.30
C THR A 980 -0.44 29.13 -16.72
N PRO A 981 -0.81 28.25 -15.77
CA PRO A 981 -1.52 27.01 -16.09
C PRO A 981 -2.84 27.21 -16.85
N LEU A 982 -3.44 28.41 -16.82
CA LEU A 982 -4.70 28.69 -17.50
C LEU A 982 -4.54 29.25 -18.91
N ARG A 983 -3.47 30.02 -19.17
CA ARG A 983 -3.32 30.80 -20.41
C ARG A 983 -1.96 31.51 -20.49
N PRO A 984 -1.57 31.95 -21.70
CA PRO A 984 -0.54 32.97 -21.89
C PRO A 984 -0.94 34.31 -21.25
N VAL A 985 0.06 35.00 -20.69
CA VAL A 985 -0.10 36.33 -20.07
C VAL A 985 1.07 37.25 -20.43
N ILE A 986 0.81 38.55 -20.53
CA ILE A 986 1.87 39.55 -20.71
C ILE A 986 2.58 39.81 -19.38
N LYS A 987 3.91 39.62 -19.33
CA LYS A 987 4.74 39.84 -18.13
C LYS A 987 5.29 41.27 -18.07
N LYS A 988 5.94 41.73 -19.14
CA LYS A 988 6.54 43.08 -19.23
C LYS A 988 5.96 43.83 -20.42
N VAL A 989 5.85 45.16 -20.27
CA VAL A 989 5.47 46.09 -21.34
C VAL A 989 6.42 47.29 -21.30
N SER A 990 7.02 47.63 -22.43
CA SER A 990 7.85 48.82 -22.62
C SER A 990 7.36 49.62 -23.83
N ALA A 991 7.53 50.95 -23.80
CA ALA A 991 7.14 51.80 -24.91
C ALA A 991 8.12 51.64 -26.08
N LEU A 992 7.60 51.51 -27.30
CA LEU A 992 8.40 51.66 -28.51
C LEU A 992 8.80 53.12 -28.64
N MET A 993 10.07 53.45 -28.39
CA MET A 993 10.58 54.79 -28.69
C MET A 993 10.44 55.02 -30.19
N SER A 994 9.52 55.92 -30.57
CA SER A 994 9.54 56.50 -31.91
C SER A 994 10.78 57.39 -32.00
N THR A 995 11.58 57.20 -33.04
CA THR A 995 12.59 58.17 -33.49
C THR A 995 11.90 59.50 -33.79
N VAL A 996 11.75 60.34 -32.76
CA VAL A 996 11.42 61.74 -32.92
C VAL A 996 12.74 62.44 -33.22
N GLN A 997 12.84 62.99 -34.44
CA GLN A 997 13.88 63.96 -34.77
C GLN A 997 13.87 65.08 -33.70
N LEU A 998 14.96 65.16 -32.94
CA LEU A 998 15.27 66.27 -32.06
C LEU A 998 15.45 67.53 -32.92
N ASN A 999 14.38 68.29 -33.13
CA ASN A 999 14.51 69.71 -33.44
C ASN A 999 14.82 70.43 -32.13
N ILE A 1000 16.11 70.66 -31.93
CA ILE A 1000 16.64 71.61 -30.96
C ILE A 1000 16.08 72.98 -31.33
N ASN A 1001 15.26 73.55 -30.45
CA ASN A 1001 15.07 75.00 -30.41
C ASN A 1001 15.37 75.48 -28.99
N VAL A 1002 16.47 76.22 -28.91
CA VAL A 1002 16.98 76.91 -27.73
C VAL A 1002 16.04 78.06 -27.38
N LYS A 1003 15.58 78.13 -26.13
CA LYS A 1003 15.68 79.31 -25.27
C LYS A 1003 15.40 78.97 -23.82
#